data_AF-S0E7H2-F1
#
_entry.id   AF-S0E7H2-F1
#
_cell.length_a   1.000
_cell.length_b   1.000
_cell.length_c   1.000
_cell.angle_alpha   90.00
_cell.angle_beta   90.00
_cell.angle_gamma   90.00
#
_symmetry.space_group_name_H-M   'P 1'
#
loop_
_entity.id
_entity.type
_entity.pdbx_description
1 polymer ?
#
loop_
_entity_poly.entity_id
_entity_poly.type
_entity_poly.pdbx_seq_one_letter_code
_entity_poly.pdbx_strand_id
1 'polypeptide(L)'
;MAVHQVTGQLPQAGYAIILGFGALFVSIVLLISRWAAKYHNEVQGSEMCTMAKRSIKSGLTAAAVVSSWTIASTLLSSTTWSYSFGVAEAYFYGAGALTVIAVFAVFVMSAIELKRRAPAAHTFFEVSRIRYGRGGHIVFMAYSTLYCVINCVNILIGGSAVFSAMTGMNQIAARYLPPTAVIITDYMNTIFIHCIVLAGVFVAYAKPGPVLGSPDKVWELLKEAATRAPVPGNAGGEYLTMRSNDAILLGIILWCAIFGCTIDVQLFQKSITADPAATLPGYIIGGVAWFSIPFCLATTFGLSARAMEFTELLPRAITPKEVPQGLVFPIAVGAMMGNAGLVLVLIMVFMACTFGFSVDTVSIASVYIYDIYKGYFNKDASVKQLVRMSHFAVAIWSLLMAVIATGISRTAISVNYIVTCIGIFCDCAVFPFYATLLWKKQSKHAAPILGSITSLTSWLGSAHALHGEVTISSTSQVMPPLIGNVVSVLSGIIFSVAVTYAFGTDQFNWSLLQAGIHTSNDMDVRGITARQVEEQAQAETLSPEMNALLKRGTHKAILATIIFFISMMVLWPLPMFGTSYVFSRGFFTGWVAITFIWAWGAALVITLLPRWQSRSTLLLSVRTCFGFEKITAQDDLSIDQEMTEHEVLSADSGSQP
;
A
#
# COMPACT_ATOMS: atom_id res chain seq x y z
N MET A 1 10.07 1.85 29.50
CA MET A 1 9.42 2.00 30.83
C MET A 1 8.17 2.89 30.82
N ALA A 2 8.00 3.88 29.92
CA ALA A 2 6.73 4.64 29.88
C ALA A 2 5.53 3.84 29.34
N VAL A 3 5.76 2.93 28.38
CA VAL A 3 4.68 2.00 27.99
C VAL A 3 4.34 1.06 29.16
N HIS A 4 5.35 0.65 29.95
CA HIS A 4 5.16 -0.17 31.15
C HIS A 4 4.39 0.54 32.28
N GLN A 5 4.56 1.86 32.45
CA GLN A 5 3.86 2.62 33.50
C GLN A 5 2.43 3.00 33.12
N VAL A 6 2.13 3.16 31.82
CA VAL A 6 0.80 3.59 31.37
C VAL A 6 -0.16 2.40 31.18
N THR A 7 0.29 1.23 30.70
CA THR A 7 -0.63 0.15 30.32
C THR A 7 -0.98 -0.87 31.39
N GLY A 8 -0.29 -0.91 32.55
CA GLY A 8 -0.50 -1.99 33.53
C GLY A 8 -0.52 -3.34 32.82
N GLN A 9 0.61 -3.71 32.19
CA GLN A 9 0.70 -4.76 31.17
C GLN A 9 -0.23 -5.95 31.43
N LEU A 10 -1.31 -6.01 30.66
CA LEU A 10 -2.20 -7.15 30.58
C LEU A 10 -1.91 -7.84 29.24
N PRO A 11 -1.03 -8.87 29.21
CA PRO A 11 -0.83 -9.68 28.01
C PRO A 11 -2.16 -10.19 27.44
N GLN A 12 -3.12 -10.46 28.33
CA GLN A 12 -4.50 -10.84 28.03
C GLN A 12 -5.19 -9.86 27.08
N ALA A 13 -4.96 -8.54 27.21
CA ALA A 13 -5.54 -7.54 26.32
C ALA A 13 -5.01 -7.67 24.89
N GLY A 14 -3.72 -7.99 24.71
CA GLY A 14 -3.13 -8.26 23.40
C GLY A 14 -3.75 -9.48 22.72
N TYR A 15 -3.87 -10.59 23.46
CA TYR A 15 -4.54 -11.80 22.96
C TYR A 15 -6.03 -11.55 22.68
N ALA A 16 -6.73 -10.80 23.53
CA ALA A 16 -8.15 -10.49 23.36
C ALA A 16 -8.40 -9.62 22.12
N ILE A 17 -7.53 -8.65 21.82
CA ILE A 17 -7.64 -7.86 20.59
C ILE A 17 -7.40 -8.74 19.38
N ILE A 18 -6.30 -9.49 19.33
CA ILE A 18 -5.98 -10.29 18.14
C ILE A 18 -7.02 -11.40 17.89
N LEU A 19 -7.40 -12.16 18.92
CA LEU A 19 -8.35 -13.27 18.79
C LEU A 19 -9.80 -12.80 18.77
N GLY A 20 -10.17 -11.90 19.68
CA GLY A 20 -11.55 -11.44 19.84
C GLY A 20 -11.97 -10.49 18.72
N PHE A 21 -11.15 -9.48 18.40
CA PHE A 21 -11.42 -8.60 17.26
C PHE A 21 -11.29 -9.39 15.95
N GLY A 22 -10.27 -10.24 15.80
CA GLY A 22 -10.15 -11.13 14.64
C GLY A 22 -11.41 -11.99 14.41
N ALA A 23 -11.92 -12.67 15.46
CA ALA A 23 -13.13 -13.48 15.36
C ALA A 23 -14.40 -12.66 15.05
N LEU A 24 -14.52 -11.46 15.61
CA LEU A 24 -15.62 -10.54 15.31
C LEU A 24 -15.64 -10.17 13.82
N PHE A 25 -14.48 -9.82 13.25
CA PHE A 25 -14.37 -9.45 11.84
C PHE A 25 -14.67 -10.63 10.92
N VAL A 26 -14.08 -11.80 11.19
CA VAL A 26 -14.41 -13.02 10.45
C VAL A 26 -15.92 -13.28 10.47
N SER A 27 -16.56 -13.08 11.62
CA SER A 27 -18.02 -13.24 11.75
C SER A 27 -18.80 -12.22 10.90
N ILE A 28 -18.41 -10.95 10.92
CA ILE A 28 -19.03 -9.89 10.10
C ILE A 28 -18.93 -10.25 8.61
N VAL A 29 -17.78 -10.72 8.16
CA VAL A 29 -17.54 -11.05 6.76
C VAL A 29 -18.33 -12.27 6.34
N LEU A 30 -18.34 -13.33 7.16
CA LEU A 30 -19.16 -14.50 6.91
C LEU A 30 -20.65 -14.14 6.84
N LEU A 31 -21.11 -13.19 7.65
CA LEU A 31 -22.48 -12.67 7.58
C LEU A 31 -22.72 -11.90 6.29
N ILE A 32 -21.82 -11.00 5.88
CA ILE A 32 -21.93 -10.26 4.63
C ILE A 32 -21.89 -11.20 3.42
N SER A 33 -20.97 -12.16 3.37
CA SER A 33 -20.88 -13.13 2.26
C SER A 33 -22.09 -14.04 2.20
N ARG A 34 -22.64 -14.51 3.34
CA ARG A 34 -23.88 -15.29 3.35
C ARG A 34 -25.09 -14.46 2.93
N TRP A 35 -25.10 -13.18 3.32
CA TRP A 35 -26.13 -12.24 2.94
C TRP A 35 -26.10 -11.96 1.44
N ALA A 36 -24.92 -11.71 0.87
CA ALA A 36 -24.74 -11.51 -0.56
C ALA A 36 -25.11 -12.78 -1.37
N ALA A 37 -24.68 -13.96 -0.92
CA ALA A 37 -25.07 -15.22 -1.56
C ALA A 37 -26.59 -15.47 -1.54
N LYS A 38 -27.31 -15.00 -0.51
CA LYS A 38 -28.76 -15.19 -0.37
C LYS A 38 -29.57 -14.17 -1.17
N TYR A 39 -29.16 -12.91 -1.17
CA TYR A 39 -29.96 -11.81 -1.74
C TYR A 39 -29.48 -11.38 -3.13
N HIS A 40 -28.20 -11.54 -3.46
CA HIS A 40 -27.63 -11.11 -4.75
C HIS A 40 -27.35 -12.28 -5.72
N ASN A 41 -27.79 -13.50 -5.39
CA ASN A 41 -27.44 -14.74 -6.15
C ASN A 41 -25.94 -14.84 -6.48
N GLU A 42 -25.08 -14.31 -5.61
CA GLU A 42 -23.63 -14.34 -5.80
C GLU A 42 -23.08 -15.74 -5.50
N VAL A 43 -22.57 -16.39 -6.53
CA VAL A 43 -21.91 -17.69 -6.41
C VAL A 43 -20.41 -17.48 -6.21
N GLN A 44 -19.88 -18.04 -5.12
CA GLN A 44 -18.46 -17.97 -4.77
C GLN A 44 -17.64 -18.96 -5.62
N GLY A 45 -17.42 -18.62 -6.90
CA GLY A 45 -16.50 -19.31 -7.81
C GLY A 45 -15.04 -18.83 -7.68
N SER A 46 -14.12 -19.41 -8.45
CA SER A 46 -12.72 -18.93 -8.46
C SER A 46 -12.61 -17.50 -8.94
N GLU A 47 -13.40 -17.12 -9.96
CA GLU A 47 -13.39 -15.78 -10.51
C GLU A 47 -13.97 -14.76 -9.51
N MET A 48 -15.07 -15.07 -8.82
CA MET A 48 -15.62 -14.19 -7.78
C MET A 48 -14.63 -14.01 -6.61
N CYS A 49 -13.98 -15.10 -6.18
CA CYS A 49 -13.06 -15.09 -5.04
C CYS A 49 -11.76 -14.32 -5.32
N THR A 50 -11.30 -14.27 -6.58
CA THR A 50 -9.99 -13.67 -6.93
C THR A 50 -10.10 -12.39 -7.75
N MET A 51 -11.15 -12.24 -8.56
CA MET A 51 -11.32 -11.14 -9.52
C MET A 51 -12.57 -10.29 -9.27
N ALA A 52 -13.47 -10.71 -8.36
CA ALA A 52 -14.74 -10.03 -8.10
C ALA A 52 -15.51 -9.66 -9.39
N LYS A 53 -15.45 -10.53 -10.42
CA LYS A 53 -16.04 -10.29 -11.75
C LYS A 53 -15.67 -8.95 -12.41
N ARG A 54 -14.55 -8.34 -12.02
CA ARG A 54 -14.07 -7.06 -12.56
C ARG A 54 -15.05 -5.89 -12.39
N SER A 55 -15.92 -5.93 -11.38
CA SER A 55 -17.02 -4.97 -11.19
C SER A 55 -16.73 -3.86 -10.16
N ILE A 56 -15.52 -3.81 -9.59
CA ILE A 56 -15.21 -2.87 -8.50
C ILE A 56 -15.12 -1.44 -9.03
N LYS A 57 -15.98 -0.56 -8.50
CA LYS A 57 -16.04 0.87 -8.84
C LYS A 57 -14.89 1.70 -8.26
N SER A 58 -14.77 2.94 -8.71
CA SER A 58 -13.59 3.78 -8.45
C SER A 58 -13.40 4.13 -6.98
N GLY A 59 -14.47 4.35 -6.22
CA GLY A 59 -14.40 4.62 -4.79
C GLY A 59 -13.89 3.44 -3.99
N LEU A 60 -14.42 2.24 -4.24
CA LEU A 60 -13.97 1.03 -3.52
C LEU A 60 -12.55 0.65 -3.95
N THR A 61 -12.19 0.86 -5.22
CA THR A 61 -10.81 0.77 -5.71
C THR A 61 -9.88 1.74 -4.96
N ALA A 62 -10.28 3.01 -4.81
CA ALA A 62 -9.50 4.01 -4.07
C ALA A 62 -9.29 3.61 -2.61
N ALA A 63 -10.36 3.16 -1.93
CA ALA A 63 -10.28 2.67 -0.56
C ALA A 63 -9.34 1.45 -0.45
N ALA A 64 -9.44 0.49 -1.36
CA ALA A 64 -8.55 -0.67 -1.40
C ALA A 64 -7.09 -0.26 -1.61
N VAL A 65 -6.81 0.68 -2.53
CA VAL A 65 -5.44 1.20 -2.77
C VAL A 65 -4.85 1.82 -1.51
N VAL A 66 -5.58 2.73 -0.86
CA VAL A 66 -5.14 3.36 0.41
C VAL A 66 -4.86 2.32 1.46
N SER A 67 -5.72 1.30 1.55
CA SER A 67 -5.62 0.25 2.57
C SER A 67 -4.36 -0.60 2.43
N SER A 68 -3.96 -1.04 1.22
CA SER A 68 -2.72 -1.84 1.04
C SER A 68 -1.44 -1.13 1.35
N TRP A 69 -1.42 0.17 1.17
CA TRP A 69 -0.21 0.93 1.48
C TRP A 69 -0.17 1.38 2.93
N THR A 70 -1.27 1.21 3.65
CA THR A 70 -1.33 1.49 5.08
C THR A 70 -0.95 0.26 5.88
N ILE A 71 0.33 -0.07 5.82
CA ILE A 71 0.96 -1.14 6.60
C ILE A 71 1.49 -0.62 7.94
N ALA A 72 1.65 -1.50 8.92
CA ALA A 72 2.14 -1.13 10.24
C ALA A 72 3.49 -0.42 10.18
N SER A 73 4.40 -0.84 9.32
CA SER A 73 5.69 -0.18 9.13
C SER A 73 5.54 1.27 8.65
N THR A 74 4.60 1.57 7.75
CA THR A 74 4.30 2.95 7.33
C THR A 74 3.88 3.83 8.50
N LEU A 75 2.99 3.34 9.35
CA LEU A 75 2.49 4.08 10.52
C LEU A 75 3.61 4.38 11.54
N LEU A 76 4.51 3.43 11.73
CA LEU A 76 5.59 3.50 12.72
C LEU A 76 6.82 4.24 12.20
N SER A 77 7.25 4.00 10.95
CA SER A 77 8.44 4.61 10.35
C SER A 77 8.22 6.10 10.08
N SER A 78 7.06 6.49 9.54
CA SER A 78 6.75 7.90 9.25
C SER A 78 6.81 8.80 10.49
N THR A 79 6.24 8.35 11.60
CA THR A 79 6.27 9.06 12.89
C THR A 79 7.66 9.05 13.53
N THR A 80 8.39 7.94 13.41
CA THR A 80 9.76 7.81 13.94
C THR A 80 10.75 8.73 13.22
N TRP A 81 10.66 8.82 11.89
CA TRP A 81 11.52 9.69 11.10
C TRP A 81 11.19 11.16 11.33
N SER A 82 9.91 11.52 11.41
CA SER A 82 9.52 12.89 11.74
C SER A 82 9.92 13.32 13.15
N TYR A 83 9.89 12.42 14.13
CA TYR A 83 10.47 12.69 15.45
C TYR A 83 11.98 12.96 15.39
N SER A 84 12.71 12.26 14.51
CA SER A 84 14.17 12.33 14.44
C SER A 84 14.66 13.55 13.64
N PHE A 85 14.01 13.87 12.52
CA PHE A 85 14.49 14.88 11.56
C PHE A 85 13.52 16.07 11.36
N GLY A 86 12.31 16.01 11.92
CA GLY A 86 11.35 17.12 11.95
C GLY A 86 10.28 17.07 10.86
N VAL A 87 9.82 18.26 10.47
CA VAL A 87 8.69 18.44 9.54
C VAL A 87 9.03 18.06 8.09
N ALA A 88 10.30 18.16 7.72
CA ALA A 88 10.80 17.73 6.40
C ALA A 88 10.43 16.27 6.12
N GLU A 89 10.66 15.37 7.08
CA GLU A 89 10.35 13.95 6.93
C GLU A 89 8.86 13.67 6.86
N ALA A 90 8.03 14.38 7.63
CA ALA A 90 6.58 14.21 7.53
C ALA A 90 6.10 14.47 6.10
N TYR A 91 6.70 15.45 5.42
CA TYR A 91 6.45 15.72 4.02
C TYR A 91 7.11 14.70 3.09
N PHE A 92 8.43 14.48 3.16
CA PHE A 92 9.15 13.60 2.24
C PHE A 92 8.67 12.15 2.31
N TYR A 93 8.24 11.67 3.47
CA TYR A 93 7.63 10.37 3.63
C TYR A 93 6.28 10.30 2.91
N GLY A 94 5.35 11.21 3.22
CA GLY A 94 4.03 11.22 2.58
C GLY A 94 4.11 11.47 1.09
N ALA A 95 4.91 12.46 0.70
CA ALA A 95 5.14 12.84 -0.68
C ALA A 95 5.93 11.75 -1.43
N GLY A 96 6.69 10.91 -0.73
CA GLY A 96 7.38 9.77 -1.33
C GLY A 96 6.50 8.70 -1.95
N ALA A 97 5.30 8.49 -1.43
CA ALA A 97 4.33 7.68 -2.16
C ALA A 97 3.61 8.45 -3.25
N LEU A 98 3.61 9.79 -3.22
CA LEU A 98 3.23 10.58 -4.40
C LEU A 98 4.31 10.47 -5.49
N THR A 99 5.56 10.14 -5.18
CA THR A 99 6.59 9.78 -6.18
C THR A 99 6.26 8.47 -6.89
N VAL A 100 5.62 7.51 -6.17
CA VAL A 100 4.97 6.35 -6.80
C VAL A 100 3.90 6.81 -7.76
N ILE A 101 3.37 8.04 -7.70
CA ILE A 101 2.45 8.53 -8.72
C ILE A 101 3.15 8.69 -10.07
N ALA A 102 4.43 9.10 -10.14
CA ALA A 102 5.22 9.05 -11.38
C ALA A 102 5.29 7.63 -11.96
N VAL A 103 5.39 6.63 -11.06
CA VAL A 103 5.24 5.22 -11.41
C VAL A 103 3.77 4.81 -11.58
N PHE A 104 2.76 5.51 -11.05
CA PHE A 104 1.34 5.31 -11.34
C PHE A 104 1.01 5.73 -12.74
N ALA A 105 1.62 6.76 -13.32
CA ALA A 105 1.43 6.97 -14.75
C ALA A 105 1.83 5.69 -15.49
N VAL A 106 3.00 5.12 -15.20
CA VAL A 106 3.51 3.89 -15.83
C VAL A 106 2.71 2.64 -15.44
N PHE A 107 2.30 2.52 -14.19
CA PHE A 107 1.56 1.39 -13.62
C PHE A 107 0.11 1.44 -14.05
N VAL A 108 -0.58 2.58 -13.96
CA VAL A 108 -1.93 2.78 -14.47
C VAL A 108 -1.95 2.65 -15.98
N MET A 109 -0.94 3.16 -16.70
CA MET A 109 -0.74 2.83 -18.12
C MET A 109 -0.65 1.33 -18.33
N SER A 110 0.20 0.65 -17.55
CA SER A 110 0.40 -0.79 -17.67
C SER A 110 -0.83 -1.58 -17.27
N ALA A 111 -1.62 -1.13 -16.29
CA ALA A 111 -2.87 -1.74 -15.88
C ALA A 111 -3.94 -1.57 -16.96
N ILE A 112 -4.04 -0.37 -17.56
CA ILE A 112 -4.92 -0.11 -18.70
C ILE A 112 -4.49 -0.92 -19.91
N GLU A 113 -3.20 -0.96 -20.23
CA GLU A 113 -2.67 -1.72 -21.36
C GLU A 113 -2.75 -3.23 -21.11
N LEU A 114 -2.65 -3.70 -19.86
CA LEU A 114 -2.92 -5.07 -19.48
C LEU A 114 -4.37 -5.42 -19.82
N LYS A 115 -5.34 -4.60 -19.41
CA LYS A 115 -6.75 -4.80 -19.74
C LYS A 115 -7.02 -4.75 -21.24
N ARG A 116 -6.41 -3.79 -21.95
CA ARG A 116 -6.57 -3.67 -23.40
C ARG A 116 -5.99 -4.84 -24.20
N ARG A 117 -4.86 -5.38 -23.75
CA ARG A 117 -4.10 -6.38 -24.51
C ARG A 117 -4.33 -7.81 -24.04
N ALA A 118 -4.69 -7.99 -22.78
CA ALA A 118 -4.95 -9.27 -22.13
C ALA A 118 -6.14 -9.15 -21.16
N PRO A 119 -7.35 -8.84 -21.67
CA PRO A 119 -8.53 -8.64 -20.82
C PRO A 119 -8.88 -9.88 -19.98
N ALA A 120 -8.58 -11.08 -20.48
CA ALA A 120 -8.83 -12.35 -19.81
C ALA A 120 -7.76 -12.75 -18.78
N ALA A 121 -6.71 -11.95 -18.56
CA ALA A 121 -5.65 -12.29 -17.61
C ALA A 121 -6.14 -12.31 -16.15
N HIS A 122 -5.65 -13.30 -15.40
CA HIS A 122 -5.84 -13.42 -13.96
C HIS A 122 -4.64 -12.80 -13.23
N THR A 123 -3.44 -12.97 -13.77
CA THR A 123 -2.22 -12.38 -13.20
C THR A 123 -1.39 -11.70 -14.29
N PHE A 124 -0.50 -10.80 -13.87
CA PHE A 124 0.47 -10.20 -14.77
C PHE A 124 1.45 -11.25 -15.34
N PHE A 125 1.72 -12.32 -14.60
CA PHE A 125 2.73 -13.30 -14.98
C PHE A 125 2.30 -14.18 -16.15
N GLU A 126 1.00 -14.38 -16.38
CA GLU A 126 0.49 -15.03 -17.58
C GLU A 126 0.93 -14.30 -18.86
N VAL A 127 0.94 -12.96 -18.82
CA VAL A 127 1.46 -12.12 -19.92
C VAL A 127 2.96 -12.30 -20.06
N SER A 128 3.70 -12.30 -18.94
CA SER A 128 5.15 -12.51 -18.96
C SER A 128 5.53 -13.88 -19.55
N ARG A 129 4.71 -14.91 -19.31
CA ARG A 129 4.90 -16.27 -19.83
C ARG A 129 4.72 -16.35 -21.33
N ILE A 130 3.70 -15.71 -21.89
CA ILE A 130 3.50 -15.68 -23.34
C ILE A 130 4.59 -14.86 -24.03
N ARG A 131 5.01 -13.76 -23.40
CA ARG A 131 5.99 -12.85 -23.99
C ARG A 131 7.43 -13.38 -23.95
N TYR A 132 7.88 -13.91 -22.83
CA TYR A 132 9.28 -14.30 -22.63
C TYR A 132 9.49 -15.81 -22.46
N GLY A 133 8.42 -16.59 -22.50
CA GLY A 133 8.47 -18.01 -22.22
C GLY A 133 8.75 -18.32 -20.75
N ARG A 134 9.12 -19.57 -20.48
CA ARG A 134 9.32 -20.10 -19.13
C ARG A 134 10.42 -19.39 -18.33
N GLY A 135 11.51 -18.99 -18.99
CA GLY A 135 12.64 -18.33 -18.33
C GLY A 135 12.26 -16.96 -17.75
N GLY A 136 11.71 -16.08 -18.59
CA GLY A 136 11.27 -14.76 -18.13
C GLY A 136 10.13 -14.84 -17.11
N HIS A 137 9.21 -15.79 -17.29
CA HIS A 137 8.13 -16.04 -16.33
C HIS A 137 8.68 -16.33 -14.92
N ILE A 138 9.62 -17.27 -14.79
CA ILE A 138 10.21 -17.62 -13.49
C ILE A 138 10.95 -16.44 -12.88
N VAL A 139 11.70 -15.68 -13.69
CA VAL A 139 12.46 -14.52 -13.19
C VAL A 139 11.52 -13.46 -12.62
N PHE A 140 10.54 -12.98 -13.38
CA PHE A 140 9.62 -11.94 -12.88
C PHE A 140 8.79 -12.41 -11.68
N MET A 141 8.34 -13.67 -11.69
CA MET A 141 7.64 -14.26 -10.56
C MET A 141 8.54 -14.32 -9.32
N ALA A 142 9.83 -14.66 -9.45
CA ALA A 142 10.76 -14.69 -8.34
C ALA A 142 10.99 -13.31 -7.71
N TYR A 143 11.13 -12.25 -8.53
CA TYR A 143 11.28 -10.88 -8.03
C TYR A 143 10.04 -10.40 -7.29
N SER A 144 8.85 -10.64 -7.85
CA SER A 144 7.60 -10.27 -7.19
C SER A 144 7.38 -11.05 -5.90
N THR A 145 7.65 -12.37 -5.92
CA THR A 145 7.56 -13.21 -4.72
C THR A 145 8.56 -12.74 -3.65
N LEU A 146 9.79 -12.38 -4.03
CA LEU A 146 10.79 -11.85 -3.10
C LEU A 146 10.32 -10.55 -2.46
N TYR A 147 9.73 -9.63 -3.25
CA TYR A 147 9.12 -8.42 -2.71
C TYR A 147 8.02 -8.76 -1.69
N CYS A 148 7.09 -9.65 -2.04
CA CYS A 148 6.00 -10.05 -1.14
C CYS A 148 6.54 -10.69 0.15
N VAL A 149 7.60 -11.51 0.09
CA VAL A 149 8.25 -12.08 1.29
C VAL A 149 8.77 -10.96 2.19
N ILE A 150 9.52 -10.00 1.63
CA ILE A 150 10.08 -8.90 2.40
C ILE A 150 8.96 -8.05 3.01
N ASN A 151 7.91 -7.74 2.26
CA ASN A 151 6.78 -6.94 2.73
C ASN A 151 5.98 -7.65 3.84
N CYS A 152 5.62 -8.93 3.64
CA CYS A 152 4.94 -9.75 4.64
C CYS A 152 5.72 -9.86 5.96
N VAL A 153 7.03 -10.10 5.87
CA VAL A 153 7.91 -10.16 7.05
C VAL A 153 7.94 -8.79 7.75
N ASN A 154 8.07 -7.70 6.99
CA ASN A 154 8.07 -6.34 7.54
C ASN A 154 6.80 -6.04 8.33
N ILE A 155 5.63 -6.42 7.78
CA ILE A 155 4.32 -6.26 8.43
C ILE A 155 4.27 -7.01 9.76
N LEU A 156 4.72 -8.28 9.79
CA LEU A 156 4.69 -9.11 10.99
C LEU A 156 5.67 -8.64 12.07
N ILE A 157 6.87 -8.21 11.68
CA ILE A 157 7.86 -7.66 12.62
C ILE A 157 7.36 -6.35 13.22
N GLY A 158 6.86 -5.42 12.39
CA GLY A 158 6.32 -4.14 12.84
C GLY A 158 5.13 -4.29 13.78
N GLY A 159 4.15 -5.13 13.42
CA GLY A 159 2.99 -5.39 14.25
C GLY A 159 3.34 -6.03 15.60
N SER A 160 4.14 -7.09 15.57
CA SER A 160 4.51 -7.83 16.80
C SER A 160 5.32 -6.99 17.79
N ALA A 161 6.17 -6.08 17.29
CA ALA A 161 6.93 -5.17 18.13
C ALA A 161 6.01 -4.23 18.93
N VAL A 162 5.00 -3.64 18.29
CA VAL A 162 4.04 -2.75 18.94
C VAL A 162 3.19 -3.51 19.95
N PHE A 163 2.63 -4.66 19.57
CA PHE A 163 1.80 -5.48 20.47
C PHE A 163 2.56 -5.88 21.74
N SER A 164 3.81 -6.33 21.59
CA SER A 164 4.62 -6.74 22.73
C SER A 164 5.02 -5.56 23.60
N ALA A 165 5.42 -4.43 23.01
CA ALA A 165 5.78 -3.24 23.76
C ALA A 165 4.59 -2.71 24.59
N MET A 166 3.39 -2.69 24.01
CA MET A 166 2.19 -2.13 24.64
C MET A 166 1.52 -3.04 25.65
N THR A 167 1.40 -4.33 25.35
CA THR A 167 0.61 -5.26 26.16
C THR A 167 1.46 -6.22 27.00
N GLY A 168 2.75 -6.37 26.69
CA GLY A 168 3.60 -7.41 27.27
C GLY A 168 3.35 -8.81 26.67
N MET A 169 2.52 -8.92 25.63
CA MET A 169 2.28 -10.18 24.92
C MET A 169 3.58 -10.74 24.33
N ASN A 170 3.68 -12.08 24.28
CA ASN A 170 4.80 -12.77 23.65
C ASN A 170 4.91 -12.38 22.16
N GLN A 171 6.08 -11.88 21.76
CA GLN A 171 6.34 -11.44 20.39
C GLN A 171 6.14 -12.53 19.35
N ILE A 172 6.48 -13.78 19.66
CA ILE A 172 6.31 -14.90 18.73
C ILE A 172 4.82 -15.15 18.51
N ALA A 173 4.02 -15.22 19.59
CA ALA A 173 2.57 -15.36 19.45
C ALA A 173 1.95 -14.22 18.62
N ALA A 174 2.43 -12.99 18.78
CA ALA A 174 1.96 -11.83 18.03
C ALA A 174 2.29 -11.89 16.52
N ARG A 175 3.17 -12.81 16.08
CA ARG A 175 3.46 -13.04 14.64
C ARG A 175 2.64 -14.16 14.03
N TYR A 176 2.29 -15.18 14.80
CA TYR A 176 1.53 -16.33 14.32
C TYR A 176 0.02 -16.10 14.33
N LEU A 177 -0.48 -15.28 15.27
CA LEU A 177 -1.91 -15.07 15.42
C LEU A 177 -2.53 -14.16 14.33
N PRO A 178 -1.96 -13.01 13.93
CA PRO A 178 -2.57 -12.17 12.90
C PRO A 178 -2.80 -12.90 11.56
N PRO A 179 -1.87 -13.74 11.05
CA PRO A 179 -2.11 -14.55 9.85
C PRO A 179 -3.30 -15.52 9.95
N THR A 180 -3.70 -15.94 11.16
CA THR A 180 -4.88 -16.81 11.35
C THR A 180 -6.21 -16.06 11.27
N ALA A 181 -6.20 -14.74 11.39
CA ALA A 181 -7.39 -13.89 11.32
C ALA A 181 -7.65 -13.34 9.90
N VAL A 182 -7.01 -13.93 8.87
CA VAL A 182 -7.02 -13.45 7.48
C VAL A 182 -8.34 -13.79 6.78
N ILE A 183 -9.39 -13.02 7.06
CA ILE A 183 -10.62 -12.94 6.25
C ILE A 183 -11.13 -11.47 6.26
N ILE A 184 -10.65 -10.71 5.26
CA ILE A 184 -11.01 -9.38 4.66
C ILE A 184 -12.01 -8.43 5.38
N THR A 185 -11.68 -7.13 5.52
CA THR A 185 -12.53 -6.01 5.01
C THR A 185 -11.70 -4.76 4.69
N ASP A 186 -11.40 -4.56 3.40
CA ASP A 186 -10.51 -3.50 2.94
C ASP A 186 -10.95 -2.08 3.27
N TYR A 187 -12.26 -1.89 3.14
CA TYR A 187 -12.95 -0.63 3.33
C TYR A 187 -13.08 -0.24 4.82
N MET A 188 -13.24 -1.21 5.73
CA MET A 188 -13.37 -0.90 7.16
C MET A 188 -12.03 -0.45 7.76
N ASN A 189 -10.92 -1.07 7.34
CA ASN A 189 -9.58 -0.70 7.79
C ASN A 189 -9.31 0.80 7.59
N THR A 190 -9.54 1.31 6.37
CA THR A 190 -9.26 2.71 6.04
C THR A 190 -10.13 3.67 6.84
N ILE A 191 -11.39 3.33 7.13
CA ILE A 191 -12.26 4.16 7.97
C ILE A 191 -11.68 4.28 9.39
N PHE A 192 -11.30 3.16 10.01
CA PHE A 192 -10.74 3.16 11.37
C PHE A 192 -9.45 3.99 11.44
N ILE A 193 -8.55 3.83 10.47
CA ILE A 193 -7.31 4.60 10.41
C ILE A 193 -7.60 6.10 10.30
N HIS A 194 -8.47 6.53 9.38
CA HIS A 194 -8.80 7.95 9.23
C HIS A 194 -9.46 8.53 10.48
N CYS A 195 -10.32 7.77 11.17
CA CYS A 195 -10.90 8.21 12.45
C CYS A 195 -9.83 8.49 13.50
N ILE A 196 -8.79 7.64 13.59
CA ILE A 196 -7.70 7.82 14.55
C ILE A 196 -6.79 8.99 14.14
N VAL A 197 -6.51 9.14 12.85
CA VAL A 197 -5.77 10.31 12.33
C VAL A 197 -6.50 11.60 12.69
N LEU A 198 -7.81 11.69 12.39
CA LEU A 198 -8.62 12.85 12.71
C LEU A 198 -8.64 13.12 14.23
N ALA A 199 -8.90 12.10 15.05
CA ALA A 199 -8.88 12.24 16.50
C ALA A 199 -7.52 12.75 17.00
N GLY A 200 -6.42 12.24 16.46
CA GLY A 200 -5.06 12.69 16.77
C GLY A 200 -4.83 14.16 16.47
N VAL A 201 -5.19 14.59 15.26
CA VAL A 201 -5.00 15.98 14.80
C VAL A 201 -5.81 16.95 15.69
N PHE A 202 -7.06 16.60 16.04
CA PHE A 202 -7.87 17.38 16.98
C PHE A 202 -7.28 17.43 18.39
N VAL A 203 -6.81 16.30 18.92
CA VAL A 203 -6.24 16.24 20.27
C VAL A 203 -4.91 17.01 20.37
N ALA A 204 -4.07 16.96 19.34
CA ALA A 204 -2.79 17.68 19.33
C ALA A 204 -2.96 19.20 19.23
N TYR A 205 -3.86 19.66 18.35
CA TYR A 205 -3.86 21.06 17.90
C TYR A 205 -5.11 21.84 18.27
N ALA A 206 -6.20 21.21 18.72
CA ALA A 206 -7.48 21.89 18.97
C ALA A 206 -8.07 21.62 20.36
N LYS A 207 -7.70 20.53 21.03
CA LYS A 207 -8.19 20.23 22.39
C LYS A 207 -7.45 21.10 23.41
N PRO A 208 -8.13 21.97 24.18
CA PRO A 208 -7.47 22.78 25.19
C PRO A 208 -6.76 21.90 26.23
N GLY A 209 -5.47 22.14 26.46
CA GLY A 209 -4.65 21.37 27.38
C GLY A 209 -3.44 22.16 27.92
N PRO A 210 -2.85 21.70 29.05
CA PRO A 210 -1.74 22.40 29.70
C PRO A 210 -0.41 22.24 28.96
N VAL A 211 -0.25 21.24 28.09
CA VAL A 211 0.99 20.99 27.32
C VAL A 211 0.76 21.14 25.82
N LEU A 212 -0.23 20.46 25.26
CA LEU A 212 -0.67 20.61 23.86
C LEU A 212 -2.02 21.34 23.79
N GLY A 213 -2.48 21.66 22.57
CA GLY A 213 -3.83 22.19 22.35
C GLY A 213 -3.93 23.41 21.44
N SER A 214 -2.81 23.94 20.96
CA SER A 214 -2.78 24.91 19.86
C SER A 214 -1.55 24.68 18.98
N PRO A 215 -1.62 24.99 17.67
CA PRO A 215 -0.45 24.93 16.79
C PRO A 215 0.70 25.81 17.31
N ASP A 216 0.34 26.97 17.87
CA ASP A 216 1.27 27.92 18.45
C ASP A 216 2.10 27.33 19.60
N LYS A 217 1.44 26.61 20.52
CA LYS A 217 2.10 26.02 21.67
C LYS A 217 3.01 24.86 21.26
N VAL A 218 2.57 24.07 20.28
CA VAL A 218 3.41 23.02 19.68
C VAL A 218 4.64 23.62 19.02
N TRP A 219 4.48 24.74 18.29
CA TRP A 219 5.59 25.47 17.68
C TRP A 219 6.60 25.95 18.72
N GLU A 220 6.14 26.57 19.81
CA GLU A 220 7.00 27.03 20.92
C GLU A 220 7.78 25.86 21.54
N LEU A 221 7.11 24.76 21.85
CA LEU A 221 7.75 23.56 22.41
C LEU A 221 8.77 22.91 21.44
N LEU A 222 8.50 22.93 20.13
CA LEU A 222 9.44 22.41 19.13
C LEU A 222 10.69 23.29 18.99
N LYS A 223 10.54 24.61 19.10
CA LYS A 223 11.66 25.55 19.14
C LYS A 223 12.52 25.32 20.38
N GLU A 224 11.91 25.10 21.54
CA GLU A 224 12.65 24.73 22.75
C GLU A 224 13.29 23.34 22.65
N ALA A 225 12.64 22.38 22.01
CA ALA A 225 13.23 21.07 21.78
C ALA A 225 14.49 21.15 20.89
N ALA A 226 14.49 22.05 19.90
CA ALA A 226 15.63 22.29 19.03
C ALA A 226 16.82 22.91 19.77
N THR A 227 16.60 23.75 20.78
CA THR A 227 17.71 24.29 21.60
C THR A 227 18.31 23.23 22.52
N ARG A 228 17.48 22.32 23.04
CA ARG A 228 17.94 21.21 23.91
C ARG A 228 18.74 20.16 23.14
N ALA A 229 18.29 19.81 21.95
CA ALA A 229 18.90 18.76 21.14
C ALA A 229 18.75 19.12 19.65
N PRO A 230 19.66 19.94 19.11
CA PRO A 230 19.62 20.36 17.72
C PRO A 230 19.91 19.18 16.78
N VAL A 231 19.24 19.16 15.63
CA VAL A 231 19.45 18.13 14.60
C VAL A 231 20.61 18.52 13.67
N PRO A 232 21.69 17.74 13.59
CA PRO A 232 22.77 18.00 12.64
C PRO A 232 22.28 18.01 11.20
N GLY A 233 22.68 19.02 10.42
CA GLY A 233 22.26 19.15 9.01
C GLY A 233 20.91 19.86 8.80
N ASN A 234 20.19 20.22 9.87
CA ASN A 234 19.00 21.07 9.78
C ASN A 234 19.36 22.57 9.80
N ALA A 235 18.59 23.41 9.10
CA ALA A 235 18.74 24.86 9.21
C ALA A 235 18.55 25.33 10.66
N GLY A 236 19.61 25.89 11.27
CA GLY A 236 19.60 26.31 12.67
C GLY A 236 19.44 25.17 13.69
N GLY A 237 19.58 23.91 13.27
CA GLY A 237 19.31 22.73 14.13
C GLY A 237 17.83 22.50 14.44
N GLU A 238 16.93 23.20 13.76
CA GLU A 238 15.50 23.24 14.05
C GLU A 238 14.73 22.04 13.49
N TYR A 239 13.66 21.63 14.18
CA TYR A 239 12.72 20.61 13.68
C TYR A 239 11.73 21.16 12.65
N LEU A 240 11.60 22.49 12.57
CA LEU A 240 10.60 23.21 11.80
C LEU A 240 11.21 23.79 10.51
N THR A 241 11.95 22.98 9.78
CA THR A 241 12.55 23.39 8.50
C THR A 241 12.45 22.26 7.48
N MET A 242 12.34 22.63 6.21
CA MET A 242 12.48 21.70 5.09
C MET A 242 13.95 21.43 4.74
N ARG A 243 14.88 22.26 5.21
CA ARG A 243 16.31 22.05 5.01
C ARG A 243 16.83 21.06 6.05
N SER A 244 16.79 19.78 5.70
CA SER A 244 17.40 18.68 6.44
C SER A 244 18.09 17.75 5.46
N ASN A 245 19.41 17.63 5.56
CA ASN A 245 20.19 16.81 4.63
C ASN A 245 19.77 15.34 4.71
N ASP A 246 19.75 14.78 5.92
CA ASP A 246 19.36 13.38 6.13
C ASP A 246 17.91 13.14 5.73
N ALA A 247 17.00 14.10 5.93
CA ALA A 247 15.60 13.95 5.54
C ALA A 247 15.42 13.83 4.02
N ILE A 248 16.19 14.60 3.24
CA ILE A 248 16.15 14.46 1.78
C ILE A 248 16.73 13.11 1.36
N LEU A 249 17.84 12.68 1.96
CA LEU A 249 18.49 11.42 1.59
C LEU A 249 17.61 10.21 1.94
N LEU A 250 17.00 10.20 3.13
CA LEU A 250 16.04 9.18 3.54
C LEU A 250 14.76 9.24 2.71
N GLY A 251 14.32 10.45 2.34
CA GLY A 251 13.29 10.65 1.32
C GLY A 251 13.62 9.92 0.03
N ILE A 252 14.79 10.17 -0.56
CA ILE A 252 15.24 9.50 -1.80
C ILE A 252 15.33 7.98 -1.62
N ILE A 253 15.87 7.51 -0.49
CA ILE A 253 15.90 6.07 -0.18
C ILE A 253 14.50 5.48 -0.22
N LEU A 254 13.56 6.10 0.50
CA LEU A 254 12.19 5.65 0.56
C LEU A 254 11.55 5.68 -0.83
N TRP A 255 11.79 6.73 -1.61
CA TRP A 255 11.25 6.87 -2.95
C TRP A 255 11.71 5.73 -3.84
N CYS A 256 13.02 5.45 -3.88
CA CYS A 256 13.54 4.32 -4.63
C CYS A 256 13.00 3.00 -4.06
N ALA A 257 13.05 2.79 -2.75
CA ALA A 257 12.56 1.57 -2.10
C ALA A 257 11.09 1.25 -2.42
N ILE A 258 10.24 2.27 -2.56
CA ILE A 258 8.84 2.06 -2.93
C ILE A 258 8.69 1.72 -4.43
N PHE A 259 9.65 1.99 -5.32
CA PHE A 259 9.57 1.50 -6.71
C PHE A 259 9.43 -0.03 -6.74
N GLY A 260 10.08 -0.75 -5.83
CA GLY A 260 9.93 -2.18 -5.68
C GLY A 260 8.49 -2.63 -5.40
N CYS A 261 7.64 -1.78 -4.81
CA CYS A 261 6.24 -2.11 -4.59
C CYS A 261 5.45 -2.29 -5.87
N THR A 262 5.95 -1.77 -6.98
CA THR A 262 5.16 -1.66 -8.20
C THR A 262 5.23 -2.93 -9.06
N ILE A 263 6.19 -3.82 -8.76
CA ILE A 263 6.26 -5.20 -9.28
C ILE A 263 5.50 -6.19 -8.40
N ASP A 264 4.90 -5.72 -7.30
CA ASP A 264 4.06 -6.54 -6.44
C ASP A 264 2.78 -6.96 -7.17
N VAL A 265 2.48 -8.25 -7.10
CA VAL A 265 1.28 -8.82 -7.70
C VAL A 265 0.00 -8.21 -7.11
N GLN A 266 0.00 -7.77 -5.84
CA GLN A 266 -1.21 -7.23 -5.23
C GLN A 266 -1.76 -6.00 -5.94
N LEU A 267 -0.89 -5.16 -6.51
CA LEU A 267 -1.31 -3.96 -7.22
C LEU A 267 -1.99 -4.32 -8.53
N PHE A 268 -1.42 -5.26 -9.28
CA PHE A 268 -2.04 -5.75 -10.51
C PHE A 268 -3.35 -6.48 -10.23
N GLN A 269 -3.43 -7.26 -9.16
CA GLN A 269 -4.65 -7.97 -8.77
C GLN A 269 -5.83 -7.02 -8.61
N LYS A 270 -5.64 -5.90 -7.89
CA LYS A 270 -6.68 -4.87 -7.72
C LYS A 270 -7.06 -4.18 -9.03
N SER A 271 -6.08 -3.98 -9.89
CA SER A 271 -6.34 -3.37 -11.18
C SER A 271 -7.21 -4.30 -12.03
N ILE A 272 -6.92 -5.61 -12.03
CA ILE A 272 -7.67 -6.62 -12.77
C ILE A 272 -9.10 -6.73 -12.22
N THR A 273 -9.30 -6.63 -10.91
CA THR A 273 -10.62 -6.70 -10.26
C THR A 273 -11.47 -5.44 -10.42
N ALA A 274 -10.88 -4.31 -10.77
CA ALA A 274 -11.60 -3.05 -10.98
C ALA A 274 -12.32 -3.02 -12.33
N ASP A 275 -13.39 -2.24 -12.43
CA ASP A 275 -13.97 -1.89 -13.74
C ASP A 275 -12.95 -1.09 -14.57
N PRO A 276 -12.84 -1.30 -15.90
CA PRO A 276 -11.88 -0.58 -16.75
C PRO A 276 -11.98 0.94 -16.65
N ALA A 277 -13.18 1.52 -16.65
CA ALA A 277 -13.39 2.97 -16.53
C ALA A 277 -13.12 3.47 -15.11
N ALA A 278 -13.40 2.64 -14.10
CA ALA A 278 -13.18 2.94 -12.68
C ALA A 278 -11.70 2.91 -12.24
N THR A 279 -10.86 2.17 -12.97
CA THR A 279 -9.47 1.88 -12.58
C THR A 279 -8.67 3.17 -12.39
N LEU A 280 -8.59 4.00 -13.43
CA LEU A 280 -7.81 5.23 -13.42
C LEU A 280 -8.22 6.22 -12.31
N PRO A 281 -9.50 6.65 -12.21
CA PRO A 281 -9.91 7.57 -11.16
C PRO A 281 -9.74 6.95 -9.76
N GLY A 282 -9.98 5.64 -9.60
CA GLY A 282 -9.78 4.96 -8.32
C GLY A 282 -8.33 5.01 -7.84
N TYR A 283 -7.38 4.75 -8.73
CA TYR A 283 -5.95 4.84 -8.40
C TYR A 283 -5.50 6.28 -8.12
N ILE A 284 -5.93 7.28 -8.91
CA ILE A 284 -5.57 8.68 -8.63
C ILE A 284 -6.13 9.14 -7.28
N ILE A 285 -7.41 8.90 -7.03
CA ILE A 285 -8.07 9.28 -5.76
C ILE A 285 -7.41 8.56 -4.60
N GLY A 286 -7.13 7.26 -4.74
CA GLY A 286 -6.45 6.47 -3.70
C GLY A 286 -5.03 6.95 -3.42
N GLY A 287 -4.24 7.25 -4.46
CA GLY A 287 -2.86 7.74 -4.31
C GLY A 287 -2.79 9.11 -3.65
N VAL A 288 -3.72 10.01 -4.01
CA VAL A 288 -3.90 11.29 -3.32
C VAL A 288 -4.30 10.99 -1.87
N ALA A 289 -5.46 10.38 -1.61
CA ALA A 289 -5.95 10.14 -0.25
C ALA A 289 -4.94 9.43 0.67
N TRP A 290 -4.09 8.54 0.14
CA TRP A 290 -3.07 7.87 0.93
C TRP A 290 -2.06 8.85 1.52
N PHE A 291 -1.63 9.90 0.80
CA PHE A 291 -0.69 10.92 1.30
C PHE A 291 -1.11 11.42 2.69
N SER A 292 -2.42 11.60 2.90
CA SER A 292 -2.99 12.06 4.16
C SER A 292 -2.55 11.23 5.35
N ILE A 293 -2.42 9.90 5.22
CA ILE A 293 -2.22 9.02 6.37
C ILE A 293 -0.83 9.24 6.99
N PRO A 294 0.30 8.95 6.30
CA PRO A 294 1.62 9.16 6.88
C PRO A 294 1.91 10.64 7.10
N PHE A 295 1.45 11.54 6.22
CA PHE A 295 1.68 12.98 6.39
C PHE A 295 1.04 13.51 7.69
N CYS A 296 -0.25 13.21 7.90
CA CYS A 296 -0.96 13.67 9.09
C CYS A 296 -0.47 12.94 10.34
N LEU A 297 -0.17 11.62 10.27
CA LEU A 297 0.37 10.88 11.41
C LEU A 297 1.75 11.40 11.83
N ALA A 298 2.66 11.59 10.87
CA ALA A 298 4.00 12.09 11.14
C ALA A 298 3.97 13.53 11.66
N THR A 299 3.23 14.42 10.99
CA THR A 299 3.07 15.82 11.42
C THR A 299 2.46 15.89 12.82
N THR A 300 1.44 15.07 13.11
CA THR A 300 0.74 15.12 14.40
C THR A 300 1.54 14.42 15.49
N PHE A 301 1.70 13.11 15.39
CA PHE A 301 2.24 12.29 16.47
C PHE A 301 3.77 12.30 16.52
N GLY A 302 4.45 12.38 15.37
CA GLY A 302 5.91 12.48 15.33
C GLY A 302 6.41 13.79 15.94
N LEU A 303 5.86 14.92 15.49
CA LEU A 303 6.22 16.24 16.05
C LEU A 303 5.71 16.40 17.49
N SER A 304 4.50 15.95 17.82
CA SER A 304 4.00 16.02 19.19
C SER A 304 4.84 15.17 20.15
N ALA A 305 5.32 14.01 19.72
CA ALA A 305 6.24 13.20 20.53
C ALA A 305 7.48 14.01 20.93
N ARG A 306 8.04 14.77 19.98
CA ARG A 306 9.22 15.61 20.21
C ARG A 306 8.91 16.82 21.08
N ALA A 307 7.76 17.47 20.84
CA ALA A 307 7.30 18.63 21.60
C ALA A 307 7.00 18.30 23.07
N MET A 308 6.48 17.10 23.35
CA MET A 308 6.11 16.67 24.70
C MET A 308 7.29 16.20 25.55
N GLU A 309 8.48 15.96 24.99
CA GLU A 309 9.61 15.52 25.81
C GLU A 309 9.96 16.53 26.91
N PHE A 310 10.17 16.01 28.12
CA PHE A 310 10.45 16.78 29.34
C PHE A 310 9.29 17.67 29.79
N THR A 311 8.06 17.38 29.36
CA THR A 311 6.83 18.02 29.86
C THR A 311 6.10 17.08 30.81
N GLU A 312 5.01 17.55 31.43
CA GLU A 312 4.15 16.73 32.31
C GLU A 312 3.55 15.50 31.61
N LEU A 313 3.30 15.58 30.30
CA LEU A 313 2.75 14.46 29.52
C LEU A 313 3.80 13.39 29.20
N LEU A 314 5.07 13.78 29.06
CA LEU A 314 6.19 12.86 28.78
C LEU A 314 7.46 13.37 29.49
N PRO A 315 7.64 13.05 30.79
CA PRO A 315 8.69 13.64 31.63
C PRO A 315 10.10 13.06 31.39
N ARG A 316 10.35 12.49 30.20
CA ARG A 316 11.61 11.87 29.81
C ARG A 316 11.83 11.96 28.31
N ALA A 317 13.07 11.75 27.87
CA ALA A 317 13.36 11.49 26.48
C ALA A 317 12.91 10.09 26.04
N ILE A 318 12.54 9.95 24.77
CA ILE A 318 12.39 8.66 24.10
C ILE A 318 13.78 8.07 23.88
N THR A 319 13.98 6.83 24.33
CA THR A 319 15.33 6.25 24.33
C THR A 319 15.78 5.86 22.93
N PRO A 320 17.11 5.85 22.65
CA PRO A 320 17.66 5.39 21.38
C PRO A 320 17.34 3.92 21.03
N LYS A 321 16.80 3.13 21.97
CA LYS A 321 16.29 1.78 21.71
C LYS A 321 14.82 1.76 21.30
N GLU A 322 14.02 2.68 21.83
CA GLU A 322 12.57 2.79 21.53
C GLU A 322 12.33 3.39 20.14
N VAL A 323 13.21 4.30 19.68
CA VAL A 323 13.11 4.95 18.36
C VAL A 323 13.20 3.94 17.20
N PRO A 324 14.27 3.11 17.05
CA PRO A 324 14.35 2.14 15.95
C PRO A 324 13.30 1.03 16.00
N GLN A 325 12.65 0.82 17.15
CA GLN A 325 11.56 -0.13 17.32
C GLN A 325 10.19 0.43 16.87
N GLY A 326 10.12 1.69 16.44
CA GLY A 326 8.89 2.32 15.99
C GLY A 326 7.95 2.74 17.13
N LEU A 327 8.44 2.80 18.37
CA LEU A 327 7.59 3.04 19.55
C LEU A 327 7.22 4.51 19.75
N VAL A 328 7.76 5.42 18.93
CA VAL A 328 7.45 6.86 18.98
C VAL A 328 5.94 7.10 18.90
N PHE A 329 5.27 6.45 17.94
CA PHE A 329 3.84 6.62 17.74
C PHE A 329 2.99 6.15 18.94
N PRO A 330 3.13 4.90 19.44
CA PRO A 330 2.45 4.47 20.66
C PRO A 330 2.74 5.35 21.88
N ILE A 331 3.99 5.80 22.06
CA ILE A 331 4.38 6.66 23.19
C ILE A 331 3.66 8.01 23.10
N ALA A 332 3.63 8.63 21.92
CA ALA A 332 2.95 9.91 21.70
C ALA A 332 1.45 9.80 21.99
N VAL A 333 0.80 8.76 21.45
CA VAL A 333 -0.64 8.56 21.66
C VAL A 333 -0.96 8.29 23.13
N GLY A 334 -0.14 7.48 23.81
CA GLY A 334 -0.32 7.21 25.24
C GLY A 334 -0.23 8.48 26.09
N ALA A 335 0.72 9.37 25.77
CA ALA A 335 0.87 10.65 26.45
C ALA A 335 -0.33 11.60 26.18
N MET A 336 -0.84 11.62 24.95
CA MET A 336 -1.91 12.55 24.54
C MET A 336 -3.33 12.10 24.91
N MET A 337 -3.60 10.80 24.80
CA MET A 337 -4.95 10.21 24.81
C MET A 337 -5.12 9.13 25.88
N GLY A 338 -4.08 8.83 26.66
CA GLY A 338 -4.10 7.82 27.71
C GLY A 338 -4.40 6.41 27.19
N ASN A 339 -4.97 5.58 28.07
CA ASN A 339 -5.23 4.16 27.79
C ASN A 339 -6.20 3.94 26.63
N ALA A 340 -7.20 4.80 26.47
CA ALA A 340 -8.14 4.71 25.36
C ALA A 340 -7.42 4.89 24.00
N GLY A 341 -6.49 5.85 23.92
CA GLY A 341 -5.66 6.04 22.72
C GLY A 341 -4.77 4.84 22.41
N LEU A 342 -4.18 4.22 23.44
CA LEU A 342 -3.35 3.03 23.27
C LEU A 342 -4.15 1.83 22.74
N VAL A 343 -5.40 1.64 23.20
CA VAL A 343 -6.28 0.61 22.63
C VAL A 343 -6.58 0.89 21.15
N LEU A 344 -6.85 2.16 20.79
CA LEU A 344 -7.06 2.54 19.39
C LEU A 344 -5.83 2.27 18.52
N VAL A 345 -4.62 2.54 19.02
CA VAL A 345 -3.36 2.21 18.31
C VAL A 345 -3.21 0.71 18.10
N LEU A 346 -3.52 -0.11 19.12
CA LEU A 346 -3.47 -1.57 18.99
C LEU A 346 -4.45 -2.07 17.93
N ILE A 347 -5.68 -1.53 17.91
CA ILE A 347 -6.68 -1.86 16.88
C ILE A 347 -6.18 -1.42 15.51
N MET A 348 -5.63 -0.21 15.37
CA MET A 348 -5.13 0.30 14.10
C MET A 348 -3.98 -0.55 13.56
N VAL A 349 -3.02 -0.92 14.42
CA VAL A 349 -1.89 -1.77 14.03
C VAL A 349 -2.35 -3.18 13.70
N PHE A 350 -3.30 -3.74 14.46
CA PHE A 350 -3.91 -5.03 14.14
C PHE A 350 -4.56 -5.02 12.75
N MET A 351 -5.35 -3.98 12.46
CA MET A 351 -6.04 -3.84 11.19
C MET A 351 -5.05 -3.64 10.04
N ALA A 352 -4.04 -2.79 10.21
CA ALA A 352 -2.97 -2.58 9.23
C ALA A 352 -2.18 -3.88 8.94
N CYS A 353 -1.89 -4.68 9.98
CA CYS A 353 -1.19 -5.95 9.81
C CYS A 353 -2.05 -7.02 9.13
N THR A 354 -3.27 -7.23 9.61
CA THR A 354 -4.17 -8.29 9.12
C THR A 354 -4.57 -8.00 7.69
N PHE A 355 -4.90 -6.74 7.38
CA PHE A 355 -5.22 -6.31 6.03
C PHE A 355 -4.02 -6.50 5.09
N GLY A 356 -2.87 -5.89 5.43
CA GLY A 356 -1.73 -5.84 4.51
C GLY A 356 -1.24 -7.25 4.16
N PHE A 357 -1.24 -8.11 5.18
CA PHE A 357 -0.90 -9.53 5.02
C PHE A 357 -1.95 -10.30 4.21
N SER A 358 -3.25 -10.01 4.39
CA SER A 358 -4.34 -10.66 3.66
C SER A 358 -4.23 -10.45 2.16
N VAL A 359 -3.98 -9.21 1.73
CA VAL A 359 -3.93 -8.88 0.30
C VAL A 359 -2.74 -9.55 -0.38
N ASP A 360 -1.56 -9.54 0.23
CA ASP A 360 -0.38 -10.24 -0.29
C ASP A 360 -0.62 -11.75 -0.39
N THR A 361 -1.23 -12.33 0.65
CA THR A 361 -1.48 -13.77 0.71
C THR A 361 -2.47 -14.23 -0.36
N VAL A 362 -3.56 -13.48 -0.58
CA VAL A 362 -4.53 -13.77 -1.67
C VAL A 362 -3.86 -13.62 -3.03
N SER A 363 -3.03 -12.59 -3.21
CA SER A 363 -2.37 -12.34 -4.49
C SER A 363 -1.34 -13.43 -4.84
N ILE A 364 -0.55 -13.89 -3.87
CA ILE A 364 0.37 -15.02 -4.05
C ILE A 364 -0.39 -16.32 -4.28
N ALA A 365 -1.53 -16.53 -3.62
CA ALA A 365 -2.38 -17.69 -3.88
C ALA A 365 -2.89 -17.69 -5.33
N SER A 366 -3.28 -16.53 -5.88
CA SER A 366 -3.65 -16.38 -7.30
C SER A 366 -2.48 -16.74 -8.24
N VAL A 367 -1.27 -16.26 -7.97
CA VAL A 367 -0.07 -16.65 -8.75
C VAL A 367 0.15 -18.15 -8.68
N TYR A 368 0.06 -18.75 -7.49
CA TYR A 368 0.25 -20.18 -7.34
C TYR A 368 -0.76 -20.99 -8.17
N ILE A 369 -2.04 -20.64 -8.15
CA ILE A 369 -3.06 -21.43 -8.85
C ILE A 369 -3.02 -21.23 -10.37
N TYR A 370 -2.84 -19.99 -10.86
CA TYR A 370 -2.92 -19.69 -12.29
C TYR A 370 -1.58 -19.86 -13.01
N ASP A 371 -0.48 -19.39 -12.41
CA ASP A 371 0.83 -19.38 -13.05
C ASP A 371 1.62 -20.67 -12.82
N ILE A 372 1.53 -21.24 -11.61
CA ILE A 372 2.28 -22.43 -11.22
C ILE A 372 1.46 -23.70 -11.47
N TYR A 373 0.35 -23.87 -10.75
CA TYR A 373 -0.45 -25.09 -10.75
C TYR A 373 -1.12 -25.32 -12.11
N LYS A 374 -1.96 -24.40 -12.58
CA LYS A 374 -2.59 -24.48 -13.90
C LYS A 374 -1.56 -24.32 -15.03
N GLY A 375 -0.57 -23.45 -14.84
CA GLY A 375 0.42 -23.17 -15.87
C GLY A 375 1.40 -24.30 -16.19
N TYR A 376 1.83 -25.08 -15.18
CA TYR A 376 2.89 -26.08 -15.36
C TYR A 376 2.52 -27.49 -14.90
N PHE A 377 1.64 -27.66 -13.91
CA PHE A 377 1.35 -28.97 -13.33
C PHE A 377 0.08 -29.62 -13.91
N ASN A 378 -1.05 -28.90 -13.88
CA ASN A 378 -2.33 -29.42 -14.34
C ASN A 378 -3.11 -28.36 -15.14
N LYS A 379 -2.95 -28.40 -16.46
CA LYS A 379 -3.55 -27.43 -17.40
C LYS A 379 -5.09 -27.48 -17.41
N ASP A 380 -5.66 -28.64 -17.13
CA ASP A 380 -7.11 -28.90 -17.14
C ASP A 380 -7.69 -28.94 -15.72
N ALA A 381 -7.08 -28.21 -14.78
CA ALA A 381 -7.53 -28.15 -13.40
C ALA A 381 -8.97 -27.62 -13.29
N SER A 382 -9.85 -28.40 -12.65
CA SER A 382 -11.22 -27.99 -12.35
C SER A 382 -11.26 -26.83 -11.34
N VAL A 383 -12.32 -26.02 -11.36
CA VAL A 383 -12.50 -24.89 -10.42
C VAL A 383 -12.42 -25.34 -8.96
N LYS A 384 -13.01 -26.49 -8.62
CA LYS A 384 -12.94 -27.05 -7.25
C LYS A 384 -11.51 -27.38 -6.82
N GLN A 385 -10.67 -27.84 -7.75
CA GLN A 385 -9.25 -28.08 -7.48
C GLN A 385 -8.50 -26.76 -7.29
N LEU A 386 -8.76 -25.76 -8.14
CA LEU A 386 -8.12 -24.44 -8.03
C LEU A 386 -8.42 -23.77 -6.69
N VAL A 387 -9.70 -23.75 -6.25
CA VAL A 387 -10.09 -23.19 -4.94
C VAL A 387 -9.41 -23.95 -3.80
N ARG A 388 -9.36 -25.29 -3.86
CA ARG A 388 -8.68 -26.09 -2.84
C ARG A 388 -7.18 -25.79 -2.77
N MET A 389 -6.51 -25.71 -3.92
CA MET A 389 -5.09 -25.37 -4.00
C MET A 389 -4.81 -23.94 -3.52
N SER A 390 -5.72 -23.00 -3.78
CA SER A 390 -5.65 -21.63 -3.26
C SER A 390 -5.65 -21.63 -1.73
N HIS A 391 -6.59 -22.34 -1.08
CA HIS A 391 -6.63 -22.42 0.39
C HIS A 391 -5.35 -23.05 0.97
N PHE A 392 -4.78 -24.07 0.31
CA PHE A 392 -3.49 -24.62 0.73
C PHE A 392 -2.35 -23.62 0.59
N ALA A 393 -2.30 -22.86 -0.52
CA ALA A 393 -1.30 -21.82 -0.73
C ALA A 393 -1.39 -20.73 0.35
N VAL A 394 -2.59 -20.26 0.68
CA VAL A 394 -2.85 -19.29 1.75
C VAL A 394 -2.31 -19.79 3.09
N ALA A 395 -2.61 -21.04 3.47
CA ALA A 395 -2.18 -21.61 4.75
C ALA A 395 -0.65 -21.80 4.82
N ILE A 396 -0.05 -22.34 3.76
CA ILE A 396 1.40 -22.57 3.68
C ILE A 396 2.15 -21.23 3.70
N TRP A 397 1.71 -20.27 2.90
CA TRP A 397 2.31 -18.93 2.85
C TRP A 397 2.25 -18.25 4.21
N SER A 398 1.08 -18.29 4.86
CA SER A 398 0.86 -17.70 6.18
C SER A 398 1.84 -18.25 7.23
N LEU A 399 1.99 -19.58 7.26
CA LEU A 399 2.92 -20.24 8.16
C LEU A 399 4.38 -19.91 7.83
N LEU A 400 4.75 -19.95 6.55
CA LEU A 400 6.11 -19.69 6.10
C LEU A 400 6.56 -18.27 6.47
N MET A 401 5.70 -17.27 6.24
CA MET A 401 6.02 -15.87 6.58
C MET A 401 6.16 -15.67 8.09
N ALA A 402 5.32 -16.31 8.91
CA ALA A 402 5.44 -16.26 10.36
C ALA A 402 6.76 -16.89 10.87
N VAL A 403 7.20 -18.00 10.25
CA VAL A 403 8.49 -18.64 10.54
C VAL A 403 9.66 -17.74 10.17
N ILE A 404 9.67 -17.18 8.95
CA ILE A 404 10.74 -16.28 8.48
C ILE A 404 10.80 -15.02 9.35
N ALA A 405 9.66 -14.39 9.64
CA ALA A 405 9.60 -13.22 10.53
C ALA A 405 10.12 -13.52 11.94
N THR A 406 9.85 -14.72 12.46
CA THR A 406 10.40 -15.16 13.74
C THR A 406 11.92 -15.33 13.68
N GLY A 407 12.46 -15.89 12.59
CA GLY A 407 13.90 -16.00 12.37
C GLY A 407 14.60 -14.65 12.34
N ILE A 408 14.11 -13.72 11.50
CA ILE A 408 14.68 -12.38 11.34
C ILE A 408 14.61 -11.58 12.65
N SER A 409 13.55 -11.72 13.43
CA SER A 409 13.41 -11.01 14.70
C SER A 409 14.45 -11.36 15.77
N ARG A 410 15.17 -12.49 15.63
CA ARG A 410 16.28 -12.85 16.52
C ARG A 410 17.58 -12.13 16.16
N THR A 411 17.59 -11.41 15.05
CA THR A 411 18.72 -10.58 14.59
C THR A 411 18.49 -9.11 14.98
N ALA A 412 19.48 -8.25 14.71
CA ALA A 412 19.37 -6.81 14.93
C ALA A 412 18.60 -6.06 13.82
N ILE A 413 17.99 -6.77 12.87
CA ILE A 413 17.25 -6.17 11.76
C ILE A 413 15.98 -5.50 12.28
N SER A 414 15.87 -4.19 12.08
CA SER A 414 14.72 -3.38 12.47
C SER A 414 13.70 -3.23 11.33
N VAL A 415 12.50 -2.76 11.66
CA VAL A 415 11.45 -2.41 10.67
C VAL A 415 12.00 -1.42 9.64
N ASN A 416 12.71 -0.38 10.11
CA ASN A 416 13.30 0.63 9.24
C ASN A 416 14.36 0.04 8.31
N TYR A 417 15.17 -0.92 8.78
CA TYR A 417 16.15 -1.60 7.94
C TYR A 417 15.50 -2.30 6.75
N ILE A 418 14.41 -3.05 7.02
CA ILE A 418 13.70 -3.79 5.98
C ILE A 418 13.07 -2.83 4.96
N VAL A 419 12.49 -1.72 5.44
CA VAL A 419 11.91 -0.67 4.58
C VAL A 419 12.96 -0.03 3.68
N THR A 420 14.18 0.23 4.17
CA THR A 420 15.20 0.93 3.37
C THR A 420 15.98 0.00 2.43
N CYS A 421 16.04 -1.31 2.70
CA CYS A 421 16.80 -2.23 1.85
C CYS A 421 15.97 -2.93 0.76
N ILE A 422 14.64 -2.90 0.83
CA ILE A 422 13.76 -3.64 -0.11
C ILE A 422 14.02 -3.31 -1.58
N GLY A 423 14.26 -2.02 -1.91
CA GLY A 423 14.48 -1.60 -3.29
C GLY A 423 15.83 -2.03 -3.87
N ILE A 424 16.83 -2.25 -3.00
CA ILE A 424 18.14 -2.77 -3.39
C ILE A 424 17.99 -4.15 -4.06
N PHE A 425 17.06 -4.97 -3.56
CA PHE A 425 16.80 -6.31 -4.09
C PHE A 425 15.92 -6.30 -5.33
N CYS A 426 14.91 -5.41 -5.37
CA CYS A 426 13.78 -5.55 -6.30
C CYS A 426 13.69 -4.46 -7.38
N ASP A 427 14.22 -3.25 -7.18
CA ASP A 427 13.92 -2.11 -8.07
C ASP A 427 14.46 -2.28 -9.49
N CYS A 428 15.56 -3.02 -9.66
CA CYS A 428 16.12 -3.29 -10.98
C CYS A 428 15.14 -4.05 -11.90
N ALA A 429 14.14 -4.74 -11.34
CA ALA A 429 13.11 -5.44 -12.10
C ALA A 429 11.98 -4.51 -12.57
N VAL A 430 11.82 -3.32 -12.01
CA VAL A 430 10.68 -2.43 -12.25
C VAL A 430 10.58 -2.00 -13.71
N PHE A 431 11.67 -1.48 -14.27
CA PHE A 431 11.70 -1.06 -15.68
C PHE A 431 11.44 -2.23 -16.67
N PRO A 432 12.19 -3.35 -16.62
CA PRO A 432 11.93 -4.46 -17.53
C PRO A 432 10.55 -5.09 -17.33
N PHE A 433 9.99 -5.04 -16.12
CA PHE A 433 8.63 -5.50 -15.83
C PHE A 433 7.61 -4.65 -16.59
N TYR A 434 7.63 -3.32 -16.49
CA TYR A 434 6.68 -2.47 -17.23
C TYR A 434 6.90 -2.46 -18.74
N ALA A 435 8.15 -2.58 -19.18
CA ALA A 435 8.46 -2.70 -20.59
C ALA A 435 7.79 -3.93 -21.25
N THR A 436 7.46 -4.97 -20.49
CA THR A 436 6.63 -6.12 -20.93
C THR A 436 5.33 -5.69 -21.61
N LEU A 437 4.69 -4.64 -21.09
CA LEU A 437 3.43 -4.12 -21.63
C LEU A 437 3.63 -2.86 -22.47
N LEU A 438 4.64 -2.05 -22.20
CA LEU A 438 4.77 -0.74 -22.87
C LEU A 438 5.72 -0.77 -24.07
N TRP A 439 6.72 -1.66 -24.08
CA TRP A 439 7.78 -1.65 -25.09
C TRP A 439 7.73 -2.86 -26.01
N LYS A 440 7.24 -2.68 -27.25
CA LYS A 440 7.15 -3.78 -28.24
C LYS A 440 8.50 -4.46 -28.56
N LYS A 441 9.60 -3.72 -28.45
CA LYS A 441 10.94 -4.15 -28.90
C LYS A 441 11.81 -4.83 -27.84
N GLN A 442 11.36 -4.89 -26.59
CA GLN A 442 12.16 -5.45 -25.50
C GLN A 442 12.49 -6.92 -25.73
N SER A 443 13.77 -7.25 -25.58
CA SER A 443 14.29 -8.61 -25.76
C SER A 443 13.93 -9.53 -24.59
N LYS A 444 13.79 -10.83 -24.88
CA LYS A 444 13.65 -11.90 -23.86
C LYS A 444 14.84 -12.03 -22.91
N HIS A 445 15.99 -11.50 -23.30
CA HIS A 445 17.22 -11.53 -22.49
C HIS A 445 17.32 -10.37 -21.49
N ALA A 446 16.42 -9.39 -21.53
CA ALA A 446 16.41 -8.21 -20.67
C ALA A 446 16.00 -8.53 -19.21
N ALA A 447 16.63 -9.55 -18.62
CA ALA A 447 16.40 -9.98 -17.25
C ALA A 447 17.13 -9.03 -16.26
N PRO A 448 16.49 -8.68 -15.14
CA PRO A 448 17.02 -7.71 -14.17
C PRO A 448 18.20 -8.21 -13.30
N ILE A 449 18.68 -9.44 -13.51
CA ILE A 449 19.68 -10.11 -12.66
C ILE A 449 20.98 -9.30 -12.55
N LEU A 450 21.46 -8.74 -13.67
CA LEU A 450 22.66 -7.89 -13.68
C LEU A 450 22.48 -6.66 -12.79
N GLY A 451 21.28 -6.08 -12.78
CA GLY A 451 20.93 -4.95 -11.93
C GLY A 451 21.05 -5.30 -10.45
N SER A 452 20.48 -6.43 -10.02
CA SER A 452 20.60 -6.89 -8.63
C SER A 452 22.03 -7.13 -8.19
N ILE A 453 22.87 -7.70 -9.07
CA ILE A 453 24.29 -7.92 -8.74
C ILE A 453 24.98 -6.56 -8.52
N THR A 454 24.72 -5.59 -9.40
CA THR A 454 25.31 -4.25 -9.27
C THR A 454 24.81 -3.47 -8.05
N SER A 455 23.52 -3.56 -7.71
CA SER A 455 22.95 -2.88 -6.55
C SER A 455 23.48 -3.46 -5.25
N LEU A 456 23.52 -4.79 -5.12
CA LEU A 456 24.06 -5.48 -3.95
C LEU A 456 25.55 -5.19 -3.77
N THR A 457 26.33 -5.24 -4.85
CA THR A 457 27.77 -4.92 -4.80
C THR A 457 28.00 -3.46 -4.40
N SER A 458 27.19 -2.53 -4.92
CA SER A 458 27.32 -1.11 -4.57
C SER A 458 26.89 -0.82 -3.12
N TRP A 459 25.86 -1.50 -2.62
CA TRP A 459 25.41 -1.37 -1.23
C TRP A 459 26.44 -1.89 -0.23
N LEU A 460 26.89 -3.14 -0.40
CA LEU A 460 27.87 -3.74 0.51
C LEU A 460 29.25 -3.10 0.35
N GLY A 461 29.64 -2.75 -0.89
CA GLY A 461 30.88 -2.06 -1.19
C GLY A 461 30.92 -0.65 -0.58
N SER A 462 29.83 0.11 -0.65
CA SER A 462 29.76 1.43 0.00
C SER A 462 29.76 1.33 1.53
N ALA A 463 29.10 0.33 2.12
CA ALA A 463 29.17 0.08 3.56
C ALA A 463 30.62 -0.18 4.01
N HIS A 464 31.36 -1.02 3.29
CA HIS A 464 32.77 -1.28 3.58
C HIS A 464 33.67 -0.05 3.34
N ALA A 465 33.48 0.68 2.24
CA ALA A 465 34.31 1.82 1.89
C ALA A 465 34.13 3.01 2.84
N LEU A 466 32.90 3.26 3.32
CA LEU A 466 32.59 4.41 4.19
C LEU A 466 32.80 4.11 5.68
N HIS A 467 32.60 2.86 6.10
CA HIS A 467 32.61 2.47 7.52
C HIS A 467 33.65 1.41 7.89
N GLY A 468 34.42 0.89 6.93
CA GLY A 468 35.48 -0.10 7.15
C GLY A 468 35.01 -1.54 7.36
N GLU A 469 33.71 -1.77 7.60
CA GLU A 469 33.13 -3.10 7.88
C GLU A 469 31.74 -3.28 7.25
N VAL A 470 31.36 -4.54 7.01
CA VAL A 470 30.01 -4.91 6.55
C VAL A 470 29.25 -5.55 7.70
N THR A 471 28.51 -4.71 8.44
CA THR A 471 27.69 -5.09 9.59
C THR A 471 26.26 -4.56 9.40
N ILE A 472 25.31 -5.04 10.21
CA ILE A 472 23.94 -4.50 10.20
C ILE A 472 23.97 -2.99 10.48
N SER A 473 24.83 -2.55 11.39
CA SER A 473 25.00 -1.13 11.74
C SER A 473 25.61 -0.29 10.62
N SER A 474 26.57 -0.82 9.83
CA SER A 474 27.14 -0.07 8.71
C SER A 474 26.19 -0.04 7.51
N THR A 475 25.53 -1.16 7.22
CA THR A 475 24.57 -1.26 6.11
C THR A 475 23.26 -0.50 6.37
N SER A 476 22.95 -0.17 7.64
CA SER A 476 21.77 0.61 8.04
C SER A 476 21.99 2.13 8.08
N GLN A 477 23.21 2.61 7.81
CA GLN A 477 23.48 4.05 7.74
C GLN A 477 22.73 4.67 6.55
N VAL A 478 22.68 6.01 6.47
CA VAL A 478 21.91 6.68 5.40
C VAL A 478 22.56 6.50 4.03
N MET A 479 23.89 6.59 3.92
CA MET A 479 24.58 6.58 2.61
C MET A 479 24.57 5.22 1.89
N PRO A 480 24.86 4.07 2.53
CA PRO A 480 24.92 2.80 1.81
C PRO A 480 23.59 2.37 1.14
N PRO A 481 22.44 2.35 1.84
CA PRO A 481 21.15 2.07 1.22
C PRO A 481 20.78 3.07 0.13
N LEU A 482 21.13 4.36 0.28
CA LEU A 482 20.90 5.36 -0.76
C LEU A 482 21.59 4.95 -2.06
N ILE A 483 22.89 4.62 -1.99
CA ILE A 483 23.66 4.17 -3.14
C ILE A 483 23.06 2.88 -3.72
N GLY A 484 22.75 1.90 -2.87
CA GLY A 484 22.17 0.62 -3.29
C GLY A 484 20.85 0.78 -4.04
N ASN A 485 19.91 1.56 -3.50
CA ASN A 485 18.59 1.75 -4.10
C ASN A 485 18.66 2.57 -5.39
N VAL A 486 19.42 3.68 -5.41
CA VAL A 486 19.59 4.50 -6.63
C VAL A 486 20.24 3.68 -7.74
N VAL A 487 21.28 2.90 -7.43
CA VAL A 487 21.92 1.99 -8.40
C VAL A 487 20.94 0.92 -8.87
N SER A 488 20.09 0.37 -8.00
CA SER A 488 19.07 -0.62 -8.36
C SER A 488 18.11 -0.08 -9.42
N VAL A 489 17.53 1.09 -9.21
CA VAL A 489 16.62 1.74 -10.18
C VAL A 489 17.32 2.05 -11.50
N LEU A 490 18.49 2.72 -11.46
CA LEU A 490 19.20 3.15 -12.66
C LEU A 490 19.76 1.97 -13.47
N SER A 491 20.32 0.96 -12.80
CA SER A 491 20.84 -0.25 -13.45
C SER A 491 19.75 -1.02 -14.17
N GLY A 492 18.53 -1.11 -13.60
CA GLY A 492 17.38 -1.73 -14.26
C GLY A 492 17.04 -1.07 -15.60
N ILE A 493 17.05 0.26 -15.65
CA ILE A 493 16.80 1.03 -16.87
C ILE A 493 17.94 0.82 -17.89
N ILE A 494 19.18 1.05 -17.47
CA ILE A 494 20.36 1.01 -18.35
C ILE A 494 20.54 -0.39 -18.93
N PHE A 495 20.53 -1.43 -18.08
CA PHE A 495 20.74 -2.81 -18.55
C PHE A 495 19.59 -3.31 -19.39
N SER A 496 18.33 -3.01 -19.05
CA SER A 496 17.20 -3.44 -19.89
C SER A 496 17.26 -2.83 -21.29
N VAL A 497 17.69 -1.57 -21.42
CA VAL A 497 17.87 -0.92 -22.71
C VAL A 497 19.09 -1.49 -23.45
N ALA A 498 20.25 -1.55 -22.79
CA ALA A 498 21.49 -2.02 -23.38
C ALA A 498 21.40 -3.47 -23.87
N VAL A 499 20.85 -4.38 -23.05
CA VAL A 499 20.67 -5.80 -23.39
C VAL A 499 19.68 -5.96 -24.54
N THR A 500 18.60 -5.16 -24.57
CA THR A 500 17.64 -5.20 -25.68
C THR A 500 18.28 -4.83 -27.01
N TYR A 501 19.14 -3.81 -27.05
CA TYR A 501 19.81 -3.42 -28.28
C TYR A 501 21.01 -4.32 -28.63
N ALA A 502 21.71 -4.87 -27.63
CA ALA A 502 22.87 -5.74 -27.84
C ALA A 502 22.48 -7.13 -28.36
N PHE A 503 21.40 -7.73 -27.87
CA PHE A 503 20.97 -9.09 -28.26
C PHE A 503 19.90 -9.09 -29.37
N GLY A 504 19.58 -7.93 -29.93
CA GLY A 504 18.59 -7.77 -30.98
C GLY A 504 17.19 -7.45 -30.43
N THR A 505 16.52 -6.51 -31.10
CA THR A 505 15.16 -6.08 -30.75
C THR A 505 14.12 -7.11 -31.16
N ASP A 506 13.14 -7.35 -30.29
CA ASP A 506 11.98 -8.20 -30.58
C ASP A 506 10.89 -7.41 -31.33
N GLN A 507 9.89 -8.08 -31.89
CA GLN A 507 8.68 -7.48 -32.47
C GLN A 507 7.46 -8.24 -31.98
N PHE A 508 7.14 -8.08 -30.70
CA PHE A 508 6.06 -8.83 -30.08
C PHE A 508 4.69 -8.49 -30.69
N ASN A 509 3.92 -9.51 -31.06
CA ASN A 509 2.56 -9.36 -31.53
C ASN A 509 1.56 -9.45 -30.35
N TRP A 510 0.92 -8.33 -30.03
CA TRP A 510 -0.01 -8.22 -28.90
C TRP A 510 -1.26 -9.09 -29.03
N SER A 511 -1.64 -9.52 -30.24
CA SER A 511 -2.80 -10.41 -30.43
C SER A 511 -2.58 -11.81 -29.82
N LEU A 512 -1.32 -12.22 -29.62
CA LEU A 512 -0.99 -13.48 -28.96
C LEU A 512 -1.45 -13.53 -27.50
N LEU A 513 -1.54 -12.37 -26.84
CA LEU A 513 -2.04 -12.29 -25.46
C LEU A 513 -3.55 -12.54 -25.40
N GLN A 514 -4.30 -12.01 -26.37
CA GLN A 514 -5.74 -12.23 -26.48
C GLN A 514 -6.07 -13.69 -26.85
N ALA A 515 -5.23 -14.31 -27.69
CA ALA A 515 -5.41 -15.70 -28.11
C ALA A 515 -4.94 -16.73 -27.08
N GLY A 516 -3.96 -16.38 -26.22
CA GLY A 516 -3.29 -17.33 -25.33
C GLY A 516 -3.77 -17.33 -23.88
N ILE A 517 -4.67 -16.42 -23.50
CA ILE A 517 -5.19 -16.26 -22.15
C ILE A 517 -6.71 -16.36 -22.19
N HIS A 518 -7.28 -17.27 -21.42
CA HIS A 518 -8.72 -17.50 -21.32
C HIS A 518 -9.14 -17.48 -19.84
N THR A 519 -10.32 -16.94 -19.55
CA THR A 519 -10.91 -17.03 -18.21
C THR A 519 -11.14 -18.49 -17.80
N SER A 520 -11.14 -18.77 -16.49
CA SER A 520 -11.52 -20.12 -16.03
C SER A 520 -12.97 -20.39 -16.40
N ASN A 521 -13.22 -21.54 -17.03
CA ASN A 521 -14.57 -21.95 -17.41
C ASN A 521 -15.32 -22.36 -16.13
N ASP A 522 -16.03 -21.42 -15.51
CA ASP A 522 -16.71 -21.62 -14.22
C ASP A 522 -18.04 -22.42 -14.37
N MET A 523 -18.32 -22.98 -15.56
CA MET A 523 -19.53 -23.77 -15.87
C MET A 523 -19.80 -24.94 -14.90
N ASP A 524 -18.76 -25.50 -14.29
CA ASP A 524 -18.87 -26.64 -13.37
C ASP A 524 -19.20 -26.23 -11.91
N VAL A 525 -19.35 -24.94 -11.63
CA VAL A 525 -19.67 -24.42 -10.29
C VAL A 525 -21.18 -24.48 -10.06
N ARG A 526 -21.61 -25.22 -9.01
CA ARG A 526 -23.03 -25.31 -8.63
C ARG A 526 -23.61 -23.92 -8.35
N GLY A 527 -24.65 -23.55 -9.09
CA GLY A 527 -25.41 -22.31 -8.90
C GLY A 527 -25.12 -21.22 -9.94
N ILE A 528 -24.09 -21.39 -10.79
CA ILE A 528 -23.83 -20.44 -11.88
C ILE A 528 -24.82 -20.66 -13.02
N THR A 529 -25.48 -19.59 -13.46
CA THR A 529 -26.38 -19.60 -14.61
C THR A 529 -25.62 -19.45 -15.92
N ALA A 530 -26.11 -20.06 -17.01
CA ALA A 530 -25.50 -19.93 -18.35
C ALA A 530 -25.31 -18.47 -18.79
N ARG A 531 -26.21 -17.58 -18.33
CA ARG A 531 -26.15 -16.14 -18.54
C ARG A 531 -24.95 -15.47 -17.84
N GLN A 532 -24.59 -15.89 -16.63
CA GLN A 532 -23.43 -15.34 -15.91
C GLN A 532 -22.11 -15.73 -16.60
N VAL A 533 -22.08 -16.90 -17.25
CA VAL A 533 -20.95 -17.33 -18.09
C VAL A 533 -20.86 -16.48 -19.37
N GLU A 534 -22.01 -16.13 -19.95
CA GLU A 534 -22.09 -15.27 -21.14
C GLU A 534 -21.69 -13.81 -20.82
N GLU A 535 -22.07 -13.28 -19.65
CA GLU A 535 -21.63 -11.99 -19.14
C GLU A 535 -20.11 -11.95 -18.87
N GLN A 536 -19.53 -13.03 -18.31
CA GLN A 536 -18.09 -13.19 -18.17
C GLN A 536 -17.37 -13.16 -19.53
N ALA A 537 -17.91 -13.87 -20.52
CA ALA A 537 -17.36 -13.89 -21.87
C ALA A 537 -17.47 -12.51 -22.57
N GLN A 538 -18.57 -11.77 -22.36
CA GLN A 538 -18.73 -10.41 -22.89
C GLN A 538 -17.75 -9.41 -22.27
N ALA A 539 -17.42 -9.56 -20.98
CA ALA A 539 -16.41 -8.75 -20.30
C ALA A 539 -14.98 -8.98 -20.84
N GLU A 540 -14.72 -10.06 -21.59
CA GLU A 540 -13.44 -10.30 -22.27
C GLU A 540 -13.28 -9.46 -23.54
N THR A 541 -14.39 -9.07 -24.17
CA THR A 541 -14.40 -8.25 -25.39
C THR A 541 -14.60 -6.78 -25.06
N LEU A 542 -13.49 -6.04 -24.99
CA LEU A 542 -13.52 -4.58 -24.89
C LEU A 542 -14.15 -3.95 -26.13
N SER A 543 -15.23 -3.19 -25.94
CA SER A 543 -15.83 -2.42 -27.02
C SER A 543 -14.82 -1.40 -27.60
N PRO A 544 -14.90 -1.08 -28.90
CA PRO A 544 -14.03 -0.06 -29.50
C PRO A 544 -14.11 1.30 -28.81
N GLU A 545 -15.28 1.66 -28.30
CA GLU A 545 -15.53 2.89 -27.56
C GLU A 545 -14.83 2.90 -26.20
N MET A 546 -14.97 1.82 -25.41
CA MET A 546 -14.28 1.67 -24.13
C MET A 546 -12.76 1.69 -24.33
N ASN A 547 -12.26 1.05 -25.39
CA ASN A 547 -10.84 1.08 -25.75
C ASN A 547 -10.34 2.50 -26.07
N ALA A 548 -11.14 3.32 -26.77
CA ALA A 548 -10.82 4.72 -27.03
C ALA A 548 -10.85 5.58 -25.76
N LEU A 549 -11.84 5.36 -24.88
CA LEU A 549 -11.92 6.02 -23.58
C LEU A 549 -10.68 5.72 -22.73
N LEU A 550 -10.27 4.45 -22.65
CA LEU A 550 -9.07 4.02 -21.93
C LEU A 550 -7.80 4.69 -22.48
N LYS A 551 -7.66 4.81 -23.81
CA LYS A 551 -6.53 5.53 -24.44
C LYS A 551 -6.47 7.00 -24.07
N ARG A 552 -7.63 7.69 -24.04
CA ARG A 552 -7.72 9.10 -23.64
C ARG A 552 -7.42 9.25 -22.14
N GLY A 553 -7.96 8.35 -21.33
CA GLY A 553 -7.69 8.25 -19.89
C GLY A 553 -6.21 8.14 -19.58
N THR A 554 -5.49 7.27 -20.29
CA THR A 554 -4.03 7.12 -20.18
C THR A 554 -3.27 8.44 -20.33
N HIS A 555 -3.57 9.26 -21.34
CA HIS A 555 -2.87 10.54 -21.54
C HIS A 555 -3.17 11.54 -20.41
N LYS A 556 -4.43 11.62 -19.97
CA LYS A 556 -4.82 12.46 -18.83
C LYS A 556 -4.12 12.01 -17.55
N ALA A 557 -3.99 10.70 -17.34
CA ALA A 557 -3.29 10.10 -16.20
C ALA A 557 -1.82 10.51 -16.14
N ILE A 558 -1.13 10.45 -17.28
CA ILE A 558 0.28 10.85 -17.43
C ILE A 558 0.45 12.31 -17.05
N LEU A 559 -0.38 13.18 -17.64
CA LEU A 559 -0.28 14.61 -17.42
C LEU A 559 -0.55 14.95 -15.95
N ALA A 560 -1.64 14.44 -15.38
CA ALA A 560 -1.98 14.65 -13.97
C ALA A 560 -0.84 14.19 -13.06
N THR A 561 -0.30 13.00 -13.32
CA THR A 561 0.83 12.44 -12.59
C THR A 561 2.07 13.33 -12.64
N ILE A 562 2.48 13.79 -13.84
CA ILE A 562 3.68 14.61 -14.01
C ILE A 562 3.51 15.94 -13.27
N ILE A 563 2.32 16.55 -13.37
CA ILE A 563 2.00 17.79 -12.65
C ILE A 563 2.08 17.57 -11.13
N PHE A 564 1.49 16.49 -10.61
CA PHE A 564 1.55 16.15 -9.19
C PHE A 564 2.98 15.87 -8.72
N PHE A 565 3.76 15.11 -9.49
CA PHE A 565 5.17 14.85 -9.18
C PHE A 565 5.98 16.15 -9.13
N ILE A 566 5.90 16.99 -10.17
CA ILE A 566 6.65 18.25 -10.23
C ILE A 566 6.24 19.17 -9.08
N SER A 567 4.95 19.32 -8.82
CA SER A 567 4.44 20.19 -7.76
C SER A 567 4.90 19.75 -6.35
N MET A 568 4.75 18.45 -6.04
CA MET A 568 5.01 17.94 -4.69
C MET A 568 6.49 17.59 -4.46
N MET A 569 7.24 17.19 -5.50
CA MET A 569 8.65 16.76 -5.33
C MET A 569 9.65 17.87 -5.61
N VAL A 570 9.31 18.79 -6.51
CA VAL A 570 10.26 19.77 -7.04
C VAL A 570 9.88 21.18 -6.59
N LEU A 571 8.69 21.65 -6.97
CA LEU A 571 8.30 23.05 -6.81
C LEU A 571 8.10 23.47 -5.35
N TRP A 572 7.58 22.58 -4.50
CA TRP A 572 7.35 22.91 -3.09
C TRP A 572 8.60 22.69 -2.21
N PRO A 573 9.18 21.48 -2.11
CA PRO A 573 10.22 21.21 -1.12
C PRO A 573 11.59 21.78 -1.50
N LEU A 574 11.96 21.85 -2.78
CA LEU A 574 13.32 22.28 -3.16
C LEU A 574 13.56 23.78 -2.94
N PRO A 575 12.65 24.71 -3.27
CA PRO A 575 12.83 26.11 -2.90
C PRO A 575 12.89 26.31 -1.38
N MET A 576 12.10 25.54 -0.62
CA MET A 576 12.12 25.61 0.84
C MET A 576 13.43 25.08 1.43
N PHE A 577 13.99 24.03 0.84
CA PHE A 577 15.31 23.51 1.18
C PHE A 577 16.43 24.50 0.83
N GLY A 578 16.36 25.12 -0.36
CA GLY A 578 17.36 26.06 -0.86
C GLY A 578 17.40 27.38 -0.09
N THR A 579 16.24 27.91 0.29
CA THR A 579 16.12 29.15 1.08
C THR A 579 16.47 28.97 2.56
N SER A 580 16.69 27.73 3.02
CA SER A 580 16.98 27.41 4.43
C SER A 580 15.92 27.95 5.39
N TYR A 581 14.66 28.02 4.94
CA TYR A 581 13.58 28.63 5.71
C TYR A 581 13.24 27.81 6.95
N VAL A 582 13.16 28.50 8.09
CA VAL A 582 12.62 27.95 9.35
C VAL A 582 11.21 28.48 9.51
N PHE A 583 10.25 27.59 9.75
CA PHE A 583 8.83 27.93 9.75
C PHE A 583 8.55 28.96 10.85
N SER A 584 7.96 30.09 10.46
CA SER A 584 7.39 31.03 11.42
C SER A 584 6.19 30.41 12.12
N ARG A 585 5.79 30.97 13.26
CA ARG A 585 4.58 30.56 13.99
C ARG A 585 3.35 30.53 13.09
N GLY A 586 3.12 31.60 12.31
CA GLY A 586 2.00 31.66 11.36
C GLY A 586 2.10 30.63 10.23
N PHE A 587 3.30 30.35 9.73
CA PHE A 587 3.50 29.32 8.71
C PHE A 587 3.20 27.92 9.24
N PHE A 588 3.63 27.60 10.47
CA PHE A 588 3.31 26.33 11.10
C PHE A 588 1.80 26.18 11.39
N THR A 589 1.12 27.25 11.78
CA THR A 589 -0.35 27.24 11.89
C THR A 589 -1.01 26.94 10.54
N GLY A 590 -0.50 27.51 9.45
CA GLY A 590 -0.92 27.17 8.09
C GLY A 590 -0.65 25.71 7.72
N TRP A 591 0.52 25.16 8.11
CA TRP A 591 0.87 23.75 7.92
C TRP A 591 -0.11 22.81 8.62
N VAL A 592 -0.46 23.12 9.87
CA VAL A 592 -1.47 22.36 10.62
C VAL A 592 -2.85 22.48 9.98
N ALA A 593 -3.24 23.67 9.51
CA ALA A 593 -4.51 23.84 8.79
C ALA A 593 -4.58 22.99 7.50
N ILE A 594 -3.50 22.95 6.72
CA ILE A 594 -3.39 22.06 5.55
C ILE A 594 -3.53 20.60 5.98
N THR A 595 -2.90 20.21 7.09
CA THR A 595 -3.01 18.86 7.67
C THR A 595 -4.47 18.50 7.99
N PHE A 596 -5.25 19.42 8.57
CA PHE A 596 -6.69 19.21 8.80
C PHE A 596 -7.49 19.07 7.51
N ILE A 597 -7.27 19.96 6.54
CA ILE A 597 -7.99 19.94 5.26
C ILE A 597 -7.76 18.60 4.55
N TRP A 598 -6.51 18.15 4.52
CA TRP A 598 -6.15 16.88 3.92
C TRP A 598 -6.73 15.68 4.65
N ALA A 599 -6.61 15.64 5.98
CA ALA A 599 -7.19 14.57 6.81
C ALA A 599 -8.71 14.43 6.60
N TRP A 600 -9.44 15.54 6.60
CA TRP A 600 -10.87 15.54 6.36
C TRP A 600 -11.23 15.20 4.92
N GLY A 601 -10.53 15.80 3.94
CA GLY A 601 -10.76 15.53 2.52
C GLY A 601 -10.58 14.05 2.18
N ALA A 602 -9.48 13.44 2.61
CA ALA A 602 -9.23 12.02 2.41
C ALA A 602 -10.27 11.14 3.14
N ALA A 603 -10.57 11.45 4.40
CA ALA A 603 -11.56 10.69 5.18
C ALA A 603 -12.96 10.74 4.54
N LEU A 604 -13.41 11.92 4.11
CA LEU A 604 -14.72 12.10 3.48
C LEU A 604 -14.79 11.38 2.14
N VAL A 605 -13.78 11.54 1.27
CA VAL A 605 -13.77 10.89 -0.05
C VAL A 605 -13.73 9.37 0.11
N ILE A 606 -12.80 8.82 0.88
CA ILE A 606 -12.65 7.37 1.03
C ILE A 606 -13.85 6.75 1.74
N THR A 607 -14.49 7.44 2.68
CA THR A 607 -15.65 6.90 3.39
C THR A 607 -16.95 7.09 2.61
N LEU A 608 -17.19 8.24 1.98
CA LEU A 608 -18.49 8.56 1.36
C LEU A 608 -18.59 8.09 -0.09
N LEU A 609 -17.50 8.19 -0.89
CA LEU A 609 -17.55 7.87 -2.31
C LEU A 609 -17.99 6.42 -2.59
N PRO A 610 -17.45 5.38 -1.91
CA PRO A 610 -17.89 4.00 -2.15
C PRO A 610 -19.37 3.79 -1.80
N ARG A 611 -19.85 4.42 -0.72
CA ARG A 611 -21.26 4.34 -0.28
C ARG A 611 -22.18 5.00 -1.29
N TRP A 612 -21.77 6.15 -1.80
CA TRP A 612 -22.55 6.89 -2.79
C TRP A 612 -22.64 6.16 -4.14
N GLN A 613 -21.56 5.48 -4.55
CA GLN A 613 -21.53 4.66 -5.77
C GLN A 613 -22.31 3.34 -5.64
N SER A 614 -22.43 2.83 -4.42
CA SER A 614 -23.15 1.58 -4.12
C SER A 614 -24.59 1.82 -3.66
N ARG A 615 -25.10 3.07 -3.73
CA ARG A 615 -26.39 3.45 -3.12
C ARG A 615 -27.58 2.67 -3.67
N SER A 616 -27.62 2.39 -4.97
CA SER A 616 -28.67 1.63 -5.62
C SER A 616 -28.67 0.18 -5.13
N THR A 617 -27.51 -0.46 -5.15
CA THR A 617 -27.30 -1.81 -4.61
C THR A 617 -27.66 -1.90 -3.13
N LEU A 618 -27.28 -0.91 -2.33
CA LEU A 618 -27.62 -0.84 -0.90
C LEU A 618 -29.13 -0.64 -0.67
N LEU A 619 -29.78 0.23 -1.46
CA LEU A 619 -31.23 0.47 -1.37
C LEU A 619 -32.04 -0.76 -1.80
N LEU A 620 -31.65 -1.40 -2.90
CA LEU A 620 -32.24 -2.66 -3.36
C LEU A 620 -32.13 -3.72 -2.26
N SER A 621 -30.92 -3.88 -1.71
CA SER A 621 -30.66 -4.82 -0.63
C SER A 621 -31.53 -4.57 0.62
N VAL A 622 -31.70 -3.31 1.01
CA VAL A 622 -32.58 -2.91 2.11
C VAL A 622 -34.03 -3.25 1.79
N ARG A 623 -34.52 -2.91 0.59
CA ARG A 623 -35.90 -3.21 0.16
C ARG A 623 -36.18 -4.70 0.11
N THR A 624 -35.23 -5.52 -0.37
CA THR A 624 -35.34 -6.98 -0.37
C THR A 624 -35.33 -7.55 1.05
N CYS A 625 -34.51 -7.01 1.96
CA CYS A 625 -34.49 -7.43 3.36
C CYS A 625 -35.81 -7.16 4.08
N PHE A 626 -36.46 -6.04 3.78
CA PHE A 626 -37.77 -5.68 4.36
C PHE A 626 -38.97 -6.22 3.57
N GLY A 627 -38.74 -7.04 2.53
CA GLY A 627 -39.80 -7.73 1.80
C GLY A 627 -40.63 -6.84 0.87
N PHE A 628 -40.14 -5.65 0.54
CA PHE A 628 -40.84 -4.70 -0.33
C PHE A 628 -40.71 -5.05 -1.83
N GLU A 629 -39.62 -5.72 -2.23
CA GLU A 629 -39.38 -6.18 -3.61
C GLU A 629 -38.73 -7.57 -3.58
N LYS A 630 -39.23 -8.51 -4.41
CA LYS A 630 -38.53 -9.76 -4.73
C LYS A 630 -37.57 -9.46 -5.88
N ILE A 631 -36.30 -9.77 -5.72
CA ILE A 631 -35.33 -9.63 -6.82
C ILE A 631 -35.72 -10.62 -7.92
N THR A 632 -36.27 -10.08 -9.01
CA THR A 632 -36.39 -10.79 -10.28
C THR A 632 -35.08 -10.54 -11.03
N ALA A 633 -34.53 -11.55 -11.70
CA ALA A 633 -33.25 -11.48 -12.43
C ALA A 633 -33.20 -10.44 -13.59
N GLN A 634 -34.25 -9.64 -13.74
CA GLN A 634 -34.43 -8.60 -14.73
C GLN A 634 -34.18 -7.19 -14.14
N ASP A 635 -34.28 -7.02 -12.81
CA ASP A 635 -34.12 -5.74 -12.12
C ASP A 635 -32.65 -5.36 -11.90
N ASP A 636 -31.74 -6.34 -11.78
CA ASP A 636 -30.28 -6.10 -11.69
C ASP A 636 -29.71 -5.45 -12.98
N LEU A 637 -30.28 -5.75 -14.15
CA LEU A 637 -29.82 -5.23 -15.44
C LEU A 637 -30.21 -3.79 -15.70
N SER A 638 -31.41 -3.39 -15.30
CA SER A 638 -31.82 -1.98 -15.39
C SER A 638 -30.93 -1.09 -14.54
N ILE A 639 -30.45 -1.59 -13.40
CA ILE A 639 -29.64 -0.82 -12.46
C ILE A 639 -28.20 -0.67 -12.96
N ASP A 640 -27.59 -1.73 -13.50
CA ASP A 640 -26.25 -1.64 -14.08
C ASP A 640 -26.22 -0.82 -15.38
N GLN A 641 -27.25 -0.92 -16.23
CA GLN A 641 -27.36 -0.07 -17.44
C GLN A 641 -27.61 1.41 -17.11
N GLU A 642 -28.56 1.74 -16.24
CA GLU A 642 -28.82 3.15 -15.85
C GLU A 642 -27.63 3.81 -15.15
N MET A 643 -26.86 3.05 -14.35
CA MET A 643 -25.66 3.58 -13.70
C MET A 643 -24.50 3.79 -14.66
N THR A 644 -24.31 2.89 -15.63
CA THR A 644 -23.25 3.01 -16.63
C THR A 644 -23.52 4.21 -17.54
N GLU A 645 -24.78 4.43 -17.94
CA GLU A 645 -25.18 5.62 -18.70
C GLU A 645 -24.99 6.93 -17.90
N HIS A 646 -25.32 6.94 -16.61
CA HIS A 646 -25.09 8.13 -15.76
C HIS A 646 -23.61 8.46 -15.55
N GLU A 647 -22.73 7.46 -15.49
CA GLU A 647 -21.28 7.67 -15.32
C GLU A 647 -20.63 8.19 -16.62
N VAL A 648 -21.06 7.67 -17.78
CA VAL A 648 -20.66 8.18 -19.11
C VAL A 648 -21.14 9.62 -19.31
N LEU A 649 -22.39 9.94 -18.96
CA LEU A 649 -22.93 11.30 -19.06
C LEU A 649 -22.24 12.30 -18.12
N SER A 650 -21.84 11.86 -16.92
CA SER A 650 -21.11 12.72 -15.97
C SER A 650 -19.65 12.99 -16.37
N ALA A 651 -19.05 12.09 -17.16
CA ALA A 651 -17.72 12.28 -17.73
C ALA A 651 -17.73 13.23 -18.95
N ASP A 652 -18.85 13.29 -19.69
CA ASP A 652 -19.04 14.19 -20.84
C ASP A 652 -19.55 15.59 -20.46
N SER A 653 -20.20 15.76 -19.31
CA SER A 653 -20.70 17.08 -18.86
C SER A 653 -19.61 18.09 -18.47
N GLY A 654 -18.33 17.69 -18.49
CA GLY A 654 -17.17 18.56 -18.29
C GLY A 654 -16.62 19.20 -19.58
N SER A 655 -17.25 18.94 -20.73
CA SER A 655 -16.84 19.51 -22.01
C SER A 655 -18.04 19.81 -22.90
N GLN A 656 -18.66 20.97 -22.66
CA GLN A 656 -19.19 21.77 -23.77
C GLN A 656 -18.66 23.19 -23.63
N PRO A 657 -18.31 23.84 -24.76
CA PRO A 657 -17.51 25.07 -24.79
C PRO A 657 -18.15 26.28 -24.11
#